data_AF-A0A1M4XY39-F1
#
_entry.id   AF-A0A1M4XY39-F1
#
_cell.length_a   1.000
_cell.length_b   1.000
_cell.length_c   1.000
_cell.angle_alpha   90.00
_cell.angle_beta   90.00
_cell.angle_gamma   90.00
#
_symmetry.space_group_name_H-M   'P 1'
#
loop_
_entity.id
_entity.type
_entity.pdbx_description
1 polymer ?
#
loop_
_entity_poly.entity_id
_entity_poly.type
_entity_poly.pdbx_seq_one_letter_code
_entity_poly.pdbx_strand_id
1 'polypeptide(L)'
;MNSYLVSRFAKGELSNLVKECFGTDFPDIFRKSQVDYIYRYLKDLDAKSVLLEPKYVDKDYLEDFNHYYVKCFGNNGFMTARLHFFSEELDHQKMTEYLAFGDQNGIQTLQNSYLGFVVIKPLAKTFIGKTCLKPYPTVNQSDDRKRCLVRDYSVDLFGIPLKVTSVAFQEQDKVVSACATTAIWSSLHAMHWKDVRQIPACSEITTNALNHISGSSNSFPNRDLSNKQILRALDFEKIKHHTADISAYSADTFFTTVKTYIDSKIPLILGVDVYCKSDQELTRLDGHAITIVGYKSTNEPENQAIYVHDDRLGPFARAGFVEIDKEKVETEVSWGLALQEKDDDGKWKDPHEILVLNSLIIPAPHKVRLPSSFARNTCSHIKSIYDDILNNIADTQGEAAVRDYRNNLTFDVSLSEISDIRQQLFNETYTGEHAESLQKEKVKFLTGSYARYQWVANFKSNSKCIFKILFDATDIPQGNAVSALFVHDKDLTDLVLECQKQVLKQDNNLTDVDINSFYGSFLKYLEPEPDSLASYLDRTFGELRAPKYIKNTEMNAGDILNSKVDKYYASTEKTLEELYTDIVKDDQSSYLLWTISSEGVLLIGKEENGKGHPTLTGFKPSRIAGELRRSQSGWFINSKSGRYSTDYSNTDELLTNALEKFKDIFRESRKTITADFYKPEK
;
A
#
# COMPACT_ATOMS: atom_id res chain seq x y z
N MET A 1 1.62 -17.40 -47.99
CA MET A 1 0.68 -16.85 -46.98
C MET A 1 1.41 -15.74 -46.26
N ASN A 2 0.85 -14.53 -46.21
CA ASN A 2 1.47 -13.43 -45.47
C ASN A 2 1.58 -13.83 -43.98
N SER A 3 2.71 -13.52 -43.35
CA SER A 3 2.99 -13.89 -41.96
C SER A 3 2.12 -13.15 -40.95
N TYR A 4 1.52 -12.03 -41.37
CA TYR A 4 0.60 -11.18 -40.64
C TYR A 4 -0.33 -10.45 -41.63
N LEU A 5 -1.42 -9.85 -41.16
CA LEU A 5 -2.28 -8.94 -41.95
C LEU A 5 -2.38 -7.58 -41.24
N VAL A 6 -2.37 -6.49 -42.00
CA VAL A 6 -2.62 -5.13 -41.46
C VAL A 6 -3.82 -4.54 -42.17
N SER A 7 -4.75 -3.97 -41.40
CA SER A 7 -5.93 -3.32 -41.93
C SER A 7 -6.24 -2.04 -41.16
N ARG A 8 -7.05 -1.17 -41.76
CA ARG A 8 -7.70 -0.08 -41.06
C ARG A 8 -8.60 -0.64 -39.95
N PHE A 9 -8.66 0.07 -38.82
CA PHE A 9 -9.60 -0.22 -37.76
C PHE A 9 -11.00 0.26 -38.15
N ALA A 10 -11.89 -0.69 -38.40
CA ALA A 10 -13.32 -0.47 -38.60
C ALA A 10 -14.08 -1.77 -38.30
N LYS A 11 -15.39 -1.66 -38.07
CA LYS A 11 -16.21 -2.78 -37.54
C LYS A 11 -16.24 -3.99 -38.48
N GLY A 12 -16.32 -3.73 -39.79
CA GLY A 12 -16.34 -4.78 -40.82
C GLY A 12 -15.00 -5.51 -40.91
N GLU A 13 -13.90 -4.75 -40.90
CA GLU A 13 -12.52 -5.22 -40.94
C GLU A 13 -12.20 -6.06 -39.71
N LEU A 14 -12.54 -5.58 -38.51
CA LEU A 14 -12.37 -6.33 -37.26
C LEU A 14 -13.08 -7.68 -37.32
N SER A 15 -14.35 -7.69 -37.76
CA SER A 15 -15.13 -8.92 -37.89
C SER A 15 -14.51 -9.89 -38.92
N ASN A 16 -14.01 -9.37 -40.04
CA ASN A 16 -13.39 -10.19 -41.09
C ASN A 16 -12.01 -10.73 -40.66
N LEU A 17 -11.21 -9.96 -39.93
CA LEU A 17 -9.95 -10.45 -39.37
C LEU A 17 -10.18 -11.55 -38.34
N VAL A 18 -11.24 -11.45 -37.53
CA VAL A 18 -11.65 -12.54 -36.64
C VAL A 18 -12.05 -13.76 -37.49
N LYS A 19 -12.91 -13.61 -38.51
CA LYS A 19 -13.31 -14.72 -39.40
C LYS A 19 -12.14 -15.40 -40.11
N GLU A 20 -11.13 -14.65 -40.54
CA GLU A 20 -9.91 -15.20 -41.17
C GLU A 20 -9.21 -16.21 -40.24
N CYS A 21 -9.37 -16.08 -38.91
CA CYS A 21 -8.82 -17.02 -37.93
C CYS A 21 -9.61 -18.34 -37.84
N PHE A 22 -10.90 -18.37 -38.19
CA PHE A 22 -11.80 -19.52 -37.94
C PHE A 22 -12.42 -20.14 -39.20
N GLY A 23 -12.31 -19.49 -40.35
CA GLY A 23 -13.08 -19.82 -41.55
C GLY A 23 -14.43 -19.07 -41.61
N THR A 24 -15.07 -19.13 -42.78
CA THR A 24 -16.25 -18.31 -43.12
C THR A 24 -17.55 -18.73 -42.44
N ASP A 25 -17.57 -19.89 -41.77
CA ASP A 25 -18.80 -20.55 -41.29
C ASP A 25 -19.30 -20.00 -39.93
N PHE A 26 -18.82 -18.84 -39.50
CA PHE A 26 -19.18 -18.21 -38.22
C PHE A 26 -20.17 -17.04 -38.38
N PRO A 27 -21.49 -17.28 -38.29
CA PRO A 27 -22.52 -16.26 -38.53
C PRO A 27 -22.66 -15.21 -37.41
N ASP A 28 -22.23 -15.52 -36.18
CA ASP A 28 -22.59 -14.72 -34.99
C ASP A 28 -21.51 -13.71 -34.51
N ILE A 29 -20.34 -13.67 -35.14
CA ILE A 29 -19.23 -12.76 -34.73
C ILE A 29 -19.68 -11.29 -34.75
N PHE A 30 -20.47 -10.88 -35.74
CA PHE A 30 -20.91 -9.49 -35.91
C PHE A 30 -21.94 -9.04 -34.87
N ARG A 31 -22.62 -9.97 -34.19
CA ARG A 31 -23.74 -9.67 -33.27
C ARG A 31 -23.36 -9.81 -31.79
N LYS A 32 -22.09 -10.09 -31.51
CA LYS A 32 -21.62 -10.35 -30.14
C LYS A 32 -21.41 -9.04 -29.39
N SER A 33 -22.03 -8.91 -28.20
CA SER A 33 -21.93 -7.72 -27.34
C SER A 33 -20.49 -7.37 -27.00
N GLN A 34 -19.63 -8.35 -26.73
CA GLN A 34 -18.22 -8.10 -26.41
C GLN A 34 -17.44 -7.51 -27.60
N VAL A 35 -17.75 -7.90 -28.84
CA VAL A 35 -17.11 -7.35 -30.04
C VAL A 35 -17.55 -5.89 -30.23
N ASP A 36 -18.85 -5.62 -30.06
CA ASP A 36 -19.40 -4.27 -30.09
C ASP A 36 -18.76 -3.37 -29.03
N TYR A 37 -18.66 -3.88 -27.79
CA TYR A 37 -18.03 -3.16 -26.68
C TYR A 37 -16.57 -2.85 -26.98
N ILE A 38 -15.76 -3.86 -27.37
CA ILE A 38 -14.34 -3.68 -27.71
C ILE A 38 -14.18 -2.70 -28.87
N TYR A 39 -15.02 -2.78 -29.89
CA TYR A 39 -15.00 -1.85 -31.02
C TYR A 39 -15.23 -0.41 -30.57
N ARG A 40 -16.29 -0.16 -29.78
CA ARG A 40 -16.61 1.19 -29.25
C ARG A 40 -15.52 1.69 -28.30
N TYR A 41 -14.98 0.81 -27.46
CA TYR A 41 -13.88 1.12 -26.55
C TYR A 41 -12.63 1.58 -27.32
N LEU A 42 -12.20 0.83 -28.32
CA LEU A 42 -11.05 1.16 -29.16
C LEU A 42 -11.29 2.39 -30.04
N LYS A 43 -12.53 2.60 -30.51
CA LYS A 43 -12.93 3.82 -31.23
C LYS A 43 -12.74 5.07 -30.34
N ASP A 44 -13.16 5.00 -29.07
CA ASP A 44 -12.96 6.07 -28.09
C ASP A 44 -11.46 6.30 -27.75
N LEU A 45 -10.61 5.30 -27.96
CA LEU A 45 -9.15 5.41 -27.85
C LEU A 45 -8.47 5.89 -29.15
N ASP A 46 -9.23 6.33 -30.14
CA ASP A 46 -8.75 6.77 -31.45
C ASP A 46 -7.97 5.68 -32.20
N ALA A 47 -8.40 4.41 -32.12
CA ALA A 47 -7.80 3.32 -32.89
C ALA A 47 -7.98 3.56 -34.40
N LYS A 48 -6.89 3.45 -35.16
CA LYS A 48 -6.84 3.69 -36.62
C LYS A 48 -6.45 2.46 -37.41
N SER A 49 -5.65 1.57 -36.84
CA SER A 49 -5.20 0.34 -37.50
C SER A 49 -5.24 -0.85 -36.57
N VAL A 50 -5.34 -2.03 -37.19
CA VAL A 50 -5.31 -3.34 -36.54
C VAL A 50 -4.36 -4.26 -37.31
N LEU A 51 -3.50 -4.97 -36.57
CA LEU A 51 -2.60 -5.98 -37.11
C LEU A 51 -3.01 -7.35 -36.56
N LEU A 52 -3.17 -8.32 -37.44
CA LEU A 52 -3.43 -9.72 -37.13
C LEU A 52 -2.13 -10.52 -37.15
N GLU A 53 -1.79 -11.12 -36.02
CA GLU A 53 -0.83 -12.21 -35.86
C GLU A 53 -1.59 -13.55 -35.84
N PRO A 54 -1.61 -14.30 -36.96
CA PRO A 54 -2.52 -15.43 -37.15
C PRO A 54 -2.07 -16.74 -36.45
N LYS A 55 -0.82 -16.82 -35.99
CA LYS A 55 -0.25 -18.04 -35.36
C LYS A 55 0.44 -17.69 -34.06
N TYR A 56 -0.37 -17.48 -33.04
CA TYR A 56 0.04 -17.18 -31.68
C TYR A 56 -0.26 -18.38 -30.78
N VAL A 57 0.58 -18.62 -29.76
CA VAL A 57 0.31 -19.62 -28.73
C VAL A 57 0.07 -18.87 -27.42
N ASP A 58 -1.20 -18.78 -27.04
CA ASP A 58 -1.57 -18.20 -25.76
C ASP A 58 -1.39 -19.21 -24.63
N LYS A 59 -0.67 -18.82 -23.58
CA LYS A 59 -0.41 -19.67 -22.41
C LYS A 59 -1.72 -20.14 -21.77
N ASP A 60 -2.66 -19.23 -21.53
CA ASP A 60 -3.87 -19.50 -20.77
C ASP A 60 -4.78 -20.45 -21.57
N TYR A 61 -4.98 -20.17 -22.87
CA TYR A 61 -5.75 -21.06 -23.74
C TYR A 61 -5.09 -22.42 -23.97
N LEU A 62 -3.76 -22.49 -24.09
CA LEU A 62 -3.06 -23.76 -24.27
C LEU A 62 -3.32 -24.71 -23.10
N GLU A 63 -3.33 -24.18 -21.87
CA GLU A 63 -3.61 -24.98 -20.68
C GLU A 63 -5.08 -25.42 -20.62
N ASP A 64 -6.02 -24.53 -20.94
CA ASP A 64 -7.44 -24.86 -21.06
C ASP A 64 -7.69 -25.92 -22.15
N PHE A 65 -6.97 -25.82 -23.27
CA PHE A 65 -7.01 -26.79 -24.35
C PHE A 65 -6.51 -28.16 -23.91
N ASN A 66 -5.37 -28.21 -23.22
CA ASN A 66 -4.77 -29.44 -22.71
C ASN A 66 -5.69 -30.14 -21.69
N HIS A 67 -6.32 -29.39 -20.79
CA HIS A 67 -7.20 -29.96 -19.76
C HIS A 67 -8.48 -30.57 -20.34
N TYR A 68 -9.09 -29.90 -21.32
CA TYR A 68 -10.42 -30.24 -21.82
C TYR A 68 -10.47 -30.52 -23.34
N TYR A 69 -10.14 -29.53 -24.17
CA TYR A 69 -10.43 -29.56 -25.61
C TYR A 69 -9.63 -30.59 -26.42
N VAL A 70 -8.44 -30.99 -25.96
CA VAL A 70 -7.64 -32.03 -26.62
C VAL A 70 -8.39 -33.37 -26.72
N LYS A 71 -9.34 -33.60 -25.81
CA LYS A 71 -10.17 -34.82 -25.75
C LYS A 71 -11.43 -34.72 -26.62
N CYS A 72 -11.75 -33.55 -27.17
CA CYS A 72 -12.92 -33.33 -28.00
C CYS A 72 -12.68 -33.77 -29.44
N PHE A 73 -13.62 -34.54 -30.00
CA PHE A 73 -13.65 -34.86 -31.43
C PHE A 73 -13.96 -33.58 -32.23
N GLY A 74 -13.15 -33.29 -33.25
CA GLY A 74 -13.30 -32.08 -34.07
C GLY A 74 -12.86 -30.79 -33.38
N ASN A 75 -11.88 -30.84 -32.47
CA ASN A 75 -11.28 -29.63 -31.91
C ASN A 75 -10.57 -28.80 -33.00
N ASN A 76 -10.60 -27.47 -32.86
CA ASN A 76 -9.98 -26.53 -33.81
C ASN A 76 -8.48 -26.27 -33.51
N GLY A 77 -7.84 -27.14 -32.71
CA GLY A 77 -6.45 -27.01 -32.29
C GLY A 77 -6.20 -25.99 -31.17
N PHE A 78 -4.92 -25.88 -30.78
CA PHE A 78 -4.44 -25.02 -29.68
C PHE A 78 -3.92 -23.65 -30.16
N MET A 79 -3.77 -23.46 -31.48
CA MET A 79 -3.24 -22.24 -32.06
C MET A 79 -4.28 -21.13 -31.97
N THR A 80 -3.90 -20.02 -31.35
CA THR A 80 -4.71 -18.80 -31.27
C THR A 80 -4.22 -17.77 -32.28
N ALA A 81 -4.96 -16.69 -32.42
CA ALA A 81 -4.50 -15.49 -33.11
C ALA A 81 -4.44 -14.31 -32.14
N ARG A 82 -3.71 -13.26 -32.49
CA ARG A 82 -3.63 -12.03 -31.68
C ARG A 82 -3.83 -10.81 -32.57
N LEU A 83 -4.80 -9.98 -32.20
CA LEU A 83 -5.07 -8.70 -32.83
C LEU A 83 -4.38 -7.60 -32.04
N HIS A 84 -3.61 -6.75 -32.70
CA HIS A 84 -2.91 -5.60 -32.14
C HIS A 84 -3.55 -4.31 -32.65
N PHE A 85 -3.74 -3.34 -31.77
CA PHE A 85 -4.43 -2.09 -32.12
C PHE A 85 -3.50 -0.90 -31.95
N PHE A 86 -3.59 0.07 -32.87
CA PHE A 86 -2.76 1.28 -32.85
C PHE A 86 -3.60 2.52 -33.14
N SER A 87 -3.26 3.64 -32.49
CA SER A 87 -3.88 4.96 -32.72
C SER A 87 -3.32 5.72 -33.92
N GLU A 88 -2.40 5.08 -34.66
CA GLU A 88 -1.82 5.59 -35.90
C GLU A 88 -2.14 4.69 -37.09
N GLU A 89 -2.04 5.26 -38.29
CA GLU A 89 -2.19 4.52 -39.53
C GLU A 89 -0.96 3.65 -39.78
N LEU A 90 -1.19 2.35 -39.75
CA LEU A 90 -0.23 1.31 -40.01
C LEU A 90 -0.65 0.52 -41.25
N ASP A 91 0.30 0.23 -42.13
CA ASP A 91 0.11 -0.62 -43.29
C ASP A 91 1.22 -1.68 -43.37
N HIS A 92 1.13 -2.55 -44.37
CA HIS A 92 2.12 -3.60 -44.60
C HIS A 92 3.52 -3.06 -44.89
N GLN A 93 3.64 -1.95 -45.62
CA GLN A 93 4.93 -1.39 -46.01
C GLN A 93 5.66 -0.87 -44.77
N LYS A 94 5.02 -0.01 -43.97
CA LYS A 94 5.60 0.52 -42.72
C LYS A 94 6.01 -0.59 -41.76
N MET A 95 5.16 -1.62 -41.58
CA MET A 95 5.54 -2.76 -40.73
C MET A 95 6.73 -3.53 -41.28
N THR A 96 6.81 -3.71 -42.60
CA THR A 96 7.95 -4.37 -43.23
C THR A 96 9.24 -3.57 -43.00
N GLU A 97 9.18 -2.24 -43.11
CA GLU A 97 10.30 -1.35 -42.85
C GLU A 97 10.78 -1.43 -41.39
N TYR A 98 9.85 -1.39 -40.42
CA TYR A 98 10.20 -1.55 -39.00
C TYR A 98 10.92 -2.88 -38.73
N LEU A 99 10.44 -3.98 -39.32
CA LEU A 99 11.03 -5.30 -39.14
C LEU A 99 12.36 -5.48 -39.89
N ALA A 100 12.50 -4.90 -41.09
CA ALA A 100 13.69 -5.06 -41.92
C ALA A 100 14.89 -4.28 -41.37
N PHE A 101 14.66 -3.08 -40.83
CA PHE A 101 15.75 -2.17 -40.41
C PHE A 101 15.91 -2.06 -38.91
N GLY A 102 14.90 -2.45 -38.11
CA GLY A 102 14.94 -2.28 -36.65
C GLY A 102 15.08 -0.81 -36.22
N ASP A 103 14.47 0.11 -36.97
CA ASP A 103 14.52 1.54 -36.69
C ASP A 103 13.94 1.85 -35.30
N GLN A 104 14.81 2.30 -34.39
CA GLN A 104 14.44 2.59 -33.01
C GLN A 104 13.44 3.74 -32.90
N ASN A 105 13.50 4.73 -33.79
CA ASN A 105 12.55 5.84 -33.79
C ASN A 105 11.17 5.36 -34.23
N GLY A 106 11.08 4.60 -35.32
CA GLY A 106 9.86 3.95 -35.77
C GLY A 106 9.25 3.01 -34.72
N ILE A 107 10.08 2.21 -34.05
CA ILE A 107 9.64 1.34 -32.95
C ILE A 107 9.09 2.15 -31.78
N GLN A 108 9.72 3.27 -31.40
CA GLN A 108 9.20 4.13 -30.34
C GLN A 108 7.86 4.77 -30.73
N THR A 109 7.70 5.19 -31.99
CA THR A 109 6.43 5.68 -32.53
C THR A 109 5.35 4.60 -32.47
N LEU A 110 5.69 3.37 -32.85
CA LEU A 110 4.80 2.21 -32.76
C LEU A 110 4.37 1.92 -31.30
N GLN A 111 5.30 1.98 -30.34
CA GLN A 111 5.01 1.84 -28.92
C GLN A 111 4.10 2.96 -28.39
N ASN A 112 4.33 4.21 -28.79
CA ASN A 112 3.52 5.34 -28.35
C ASN A 112 2.07 5.21 -28.83
N SER A 113 1.88 4.75 -30.07
CA SER A 113 0.56 4.52 -30.67
C SER A 113 -0.09 3.19 -30.28
N TYR A 114 0.63 2.25 -29.68
CA TYR A 114 0.10 0.93 -29.31
C TYR A 114 -1.01 1.04 -28.26
N LEU A 115 -2.21 0.55 -28.59
CA LEU A 115 -3.39 0.58 -27.72
C LEU A 115 -3.62 -0.73 -26.94
N GLY A 116 -2.97 -1.81 -27.37
CA GLY A 116 -3.07 -3.12 -26.75
C GLY A 116 -3.43 -4.22 -27.73
N PHE A 117 -3.89 -5.35 -27.18
CA PHE A 117 -4.21 -6.54 -27.97
C PHE A 117 -5.42 -7.31 -27.47
N VAL A 118 -5.97 -8.14 -28.35
CA VAL A 118 -7.01 -9.15 -28.08
C VAL A 118 -6.51 -10.48 -28.62
N VAL A 119 -6.42 -11.50 -27.76
CA VAL A 119 -6.23 -12.89 -28.20
C VAL A 119 -7.56 -13.46 -28.66
N ILE A 120 -7.52 -14.21 -29.76
CA ILE A 120 -8.65 -14.85 -30.40
C ILE A 120 -8.46 -16.36 -30.28
N LYS A 121 -9.26 -17.00 -29.41
CA LYS A 121 -9.26 -18.45 -29.13
C LYS A 121 -10.02 -19.18 -30.24
N PRO A 122 -9.55 -20.33 -30.76
CA PRO A 122 -10.22 -21.14 -31.80
C PRO A 122 -11.53 -21.83 -31.34
N LEU A 123 -12.37 -21.12 -30.58
CA LEU A 123 -13.65 -21.58 -30.04
C LEU A 123 -14.83 -20.96 -30.77
N ALA A 124 -15.93 -21.72 -30.89
CA ALA A 124 -17.05 -21.32 -31.73
C ALA A 124 -17.86 -20.11 -31.21
N LYS A 125 -17.95 -19.96 -29.89
CA LYS A 125 -18.83 -18.94 -29.25
C LYS A 125 -18.04 -17.98 -28.36
N THR A 126 -17.11 -18.53 -27.59
CA THR A 126 -16.36 -17.84 -26.53
C THR A 126 -14.94 -17.55 -26.99
N PHE A 127 -14.80 -16.85 -28.11
CA PHE A 127 -13.52 -16.68 -28.81
C PHE A 127 -12.66 -15.52 -28.29
N ILE A 128 -13.20 -14.62 -27.46
CA ILE A 128 -12.40 -13.52 -26.91
C ILE A 128 -11.55 -14.05 -25.75
N GLY A 129 -10.27 -14.23 -26.00
CA GLY A 129 -9.28 -14.61 -25.00
C GLY A 129 -8.71 -13.42 -24.25
N LYS A 130 -7.50 -13.61 -23.73
CA LYS A 130 -6.72 -12.60 -23.02
C LYS A 130 -6.65 -11.29 -23.83
N THR A 131 -7.20 -10.25 -23.24
CA THR A 131 -7.35 -8.92 -23.80
C THR A 131 -6.72 -7.92 -22.85
N CYS A 132 -5.78 -7.12 -23.34
CA CYS A 132 -5.12 -6.06 -22.59
C CYS A 132 -5.19 -4.79 -23.42
N LEU A 133 -6.04 -3.84 -23.01
CA LEU A 133 -6.26 -2.57 -23.69
C LEU A 133 -5.92 -1.42 -22.76
N LYS A 134 -5.33 -0.35 -23.30
CA LYS A 134 -5.08 0.86 -22.52
C LYS A 134 -6.39 1.37 -21.89
N PRO A 135 -6.39 1.79 -20.61
CA PRO A 135 -7.54 2.47 -20.03
C PRO A 135 -7.81 3.79 -20.76
N TYR A 136 -9.02 4.32 -20.65
CA TYR A 136 -9.35 5.64 -21.18
C TYR A 136 -8.38 6.72 -20.66
N PRO A 137 -7.94 7.70 -21.49
CA PRO A 137 -7.00 8.74 -21.07
C PRO A 137 -7.46 9.58 -19.87
N THR A 138 -8.76 9.59 -19.58
CA THR A 138 -9.34 10.29 -18.41
C THR A 138 -9.22 9.53 -17.10
N VAL A 139 -8.74 8.28 -17.12
CA VAL A 139 -8.56 7.43 -15.93
C VAL A 139 -7.11 7.53 -15.45
N ASN A 140 -6.90 7.49 -14.14
CA ASN A 140 -5.59 7.65 -13.50
C ASN A 140 -4.90 8.99 -13.82
N GLN A 141 -5.71 10.06 -13.95
CA GLN A 141 -5.20 11.44 -14.06
C GLN A 141 -4.86 12.00 -12.68
N SER A 142 -4.15 13.14 -12.65
CA SER A 142 -3.62 13.77 -11.43
C SER A 142 -4.67 14.31 -10.45
N ASP A 143 -5.95 14.37 -10.82
CA ASP A 143 -7.01 14.88 -9.96
C ASP A 143 -7.62 13.82 -9.01
N ASP A 144 -7.14 12.58 -9.07
CA ASP A 144 -7.56 11.42 -8.26
C ASP A 144 -9.06 11.08 -8.31
N ARG A 145 -9.83 11.72 -9.20
CA ARG A 145 -11.28 11.49 -9.33
C ARG A 145 -11.59 10.17 -10.01
N LYS A 146 -10.71 9.67 -10.87
CA LYS A 146 -10.90 8.39 -11.57
C LYS A 146 -9.67 7.55 -11.40
N ARG A 147 -9.84 6.36 -10.82
CA ARG A 147 -8.73 5.43 -10.60
C ARG A 147 -9.10 4.04 -11.09
N CYS A 148 -8.22 3.42 -11.86
CA CYS A 148 -8.26 2.00 -12.19
C CYS A 148 -6.92 1.36 -11.86
N LEU A 149 -6.97 0.15 -11.32
CA LEU A 149 -5.83 -0.73 -11.24
C LEU A 149 -5.29 -0.99 -12.64
N VAL A 150 -3.97 -0.93 -12.76
CA VAL A 150 -3.25 -1.19 -13.99
C VAL A 150 -1.88 -1.76 -13.66
N ARG A 151 -1.31 -2.48 -14.63
CA ARG A 151 0.07 -2.96 -14.61
C ARG A 151 0.57 -3.12 -16.04
N ASP A 152 1.88 -3.24 -16.19
CA ASP A 152 2.50 -3.40 -17.50
C ASP A 152 2.47 -4.85 -17.97
N TYR A 153 2.01 -5.05 -19.20
CA TYR A 153 2.09 -6.30 -19.95
C TYR A 153 3.11 -6.14 -21.05
N SER A 154 4.14 -6.99 -21.04
CA SER A 154 5.13 -7.04 -22.12
C SER A 154 4.61 -7.92 -23.25
N VAL A 155 4.76 -7.43 -24.48
CA VAL A 155 4.27 -8.05 -25.71
C VAL A 155 5.43 -8.09 -26.69
N ASP A 156 5.75 -9.26 -27.23
CA ASP A 156 6.66 -9.37 -28.37
C ASP A 156 5.84 -9.37 -29.65
N LEU A 157 6.03 -8.36 -30.52
CA LEU A 157 5.44 -8.33 -31.86
C LEU A 157 6.55 -8.57 -32.88
N PHE A 158 6.78 -9.84 -33.24
CA PHE A 158 7.80 -10.25 -34.20
C PHE A 158 9.21 -9.76 -33.84
N GLY A 159 9.57 -9.77 -32.56
CA GLY A 159 10.85 -9.24 -32.05
C GLY A 159 10.81 -7.76 -31.65
N ILE A 160 9.72 -7.03 -31.92
CA ILE A 160 9.55 -5.66 -31.42
C ILE A 160 8.99 -5.71 -29.99
N PRO A 161 9.72 -5.20 -28.98
CA PRO A 161 9.26 -5.19 -27.61
C PRO A 161 8.23 -4.06 -27.40
N LEU A 162 6.98 -4.44 -27.25
CA LEU A 162 5.88 -3.54 -26.90
C LEU A 162 5.44 -3.73 -25.44
N LYS A 163 4.84 -2.69 -24.87
CA LYS A 163 4.24 -2.67 -23.54
C LYS A 163 2.87 -2.03 -23.59
N VAL A 164 1.93 -2.61 -22.86
CA VAL A 164 0.61 -2.02 -22.62
C VAL A 164 0.30 -2.02 -21.13
N THR A 165 -0.08 -0.87 -20.60
CA THR A 165 -0.51 -0.70 -19.21
C THR A 165 -2.02 -0.97 -19.13
N SER A 166 -2.41 -2.07 -18.51
CA SER A 166 -3.81 -2.58 -18.49
C SER A 166 -4.06 -3.45 -17.26
N VAL A 167 -5.26 -4.01 -17.15
CA VAL A 167 -5.53 -5.29 -16.47
C VAL A 167 -6.03 -6.26 -17.53
N ALA A 168 -5.65 -7.53 -17.45
CA ALA A 168 -6.11 -8.51 -18.43
C ALA A 168 -7.60 -8.82 -18.21
N PHE A 169 -8.31 -8.92 -19.32
CA PHE A 169 -9.70 -9.34 -19.42
C PHE A 169 -9.79 -10.58 -20.29
N GLN A 170 -10.81 -11.42 -20.09
CA GLN A 170 -11.19 -12.43 -21.05
C GLN A 170 -12.68 -12.74 -20.95
N GLU A 171 -13.23 -13.28 -22.02
CA GLU A 171 -14.59 -13.82 -22.01
C GLU A 171 -14.62 -15.20 -21.32
N GLN A 172 -15.67 -15.44 -20.54
CA GLN A 172 -15.95 -16.73 -19.93
C GLN A 172 -16.10 -17.81 -20.98
N ASP A 173 -15.37 -18.89 -20.78
CA ASP A 173 -15.64 -20.14 -21.48
C ASP A 173 -16.59 -20.99 -20.63
N LYS A 174 -17.88 -21.03 -21.00
CA LYS A 174 -18.94 -21.76 -20.26
C LYS A 174 -18.69 -23.27 -20.11
N VAL A 175 -17.65 -23.81 -20.74
CA VAL A 175 -17.29 -25.24 -20.66
C VAL A 175 -16.22 -25.50 -19.61
N VAL A 176 -15.15 -24.67 -19.58
CA VAL A 176 -13.99 -24.84 -18.69
C VAL A 176 -13.94 -23.83 -17.55
N SER A 177 -14.83 -22.85 -17.52
CA SER A 177 -14.81 -21.75 -16.53
C SER A 177 -16.21 -21.29 -16.16
N ALA A 178 -16.43 -21.05 -14.86
CA ALA A 178 -17.59 -20.30 -14.38
C ALA A 178 -17.29 -18.79 -14.44
N CYS A 179 -18.31 -17.94 -14.34
CA CYS A 179 -18.13 -16.49 -14.24
C CYS A 179 -17.19 -16.11 -13.07
N ALA A 180 -17.37 -16.78 -11.94
CA ALA A 180 -16.50 -16.69 -10.77
C ALA A 180 -15.03 -17.02 -11.06
N THR A 181 -14.76 -17.97 -11.96
CA THR A 181 -13.39 -18.31 -12.39
C THR A 181 -12.76 -17.15 -13.14
N THR A 182 -13.48 -16.54 -14.09
CA THR A 182 -13.01 -15.38 -14.84
C THR A 182 -12.81 -14.17 -13.93
N ALA A 183 -13.66 -13.99 -12.92
CA ALA A 183 -13.52 -12.93 -11.92
C ALA A 183 -12.30 -13.16 -11.00
N ILE A 184 -12.01 -14.40 -10.60
CA ILE A 184 -10.76 -14.72 -9.88
C ILE A 184 -9.57 -14.42 -10.78
N TRP A 185 -9.56 -14.93 -12.01
CA TRP A 185 -8.47 -14.74 -12.96
C TRP A 185 -8.18 -13.24 -13.21
N SER A 186 -9.23 -12.45 -13.46
CA SER A 186 -9.10 -10.99 -13.65
C SER A 186 -8.60 -10.29 -12.39
N SER A 187 -9.05 -10.73 -11.21
CA SER A 187 -8.55 -10.24 -9.92
C SER A 187 -7.06 -10.54 -9.74
N LEU A 188 -6.61 -11.77 -10.02
CA LEU A 188 -5.18 -12.14 -9.98
C LEU A 188 -4.34 -11.27 -10.93
N HIS A 189 -4.88 -10.95 -12.11
CA HIS A 189 -4.25 -10.05 -13.08
C HIS A 189 -4.19 -8.59 -12.62
N ALA A 190 -5.15 -8.14 -11.81
CA ALA A 190 -5.17 -6.80 -11.23
C ALA A 190 -4.23 -6.64 -10.02
N MET A 191 -3.79 -7.74 -9.39
CA MET A 191 -2.85 -7.71 -8.26
C MET A 191 -1.42 -7.40 -8.73
N HIS A 192 -0.94 -6.18 -8.47
CA HIS A 192 0.39 -5.74 -8.91
C HIS A 192 1.55 -6.56 -8.32
N TRP A 193 1.38 -7.16 -7.14
CA TRP A 193 2.40 -7.98 -6.47
C TRP A 193 2.48 -9.43 -6.97
N LYS A 194 1.53 -9.88 -7.80
CA LYS A 194 1.55 -11.23 -8.38
C LYS A 194 2.30 -11.21 -9.72
N ASP A 195 3.19 -12.15 -9.96
CA ASP A 195 3.83 -12.27 -11.27
C ASP A 195 2.80 -12.74 -12.31
N VAL A 196 2.65 -11.98 -13.41
CA VAL A 196 1.74 -12.30 -14.52
C VAL A 196 1.99 -13.70 -15.07
N ARG A 197 3.26 -14.14 -15.12
CA ARG A 197 3.63 -15.45 -15.68
C ARG A 197 3.18 -16.61 -14.80
N GLN A 198 3.01 -16.36 -13.50
CA GLN A 198 2.60 -17.36 -12.51
C GLN A 198 1.07 -17.40 -12.31
N ILE A 199 0.31 -16.53 -12.97
CA ILE A 199 -1.15 -16.59 -12.90
C ILE A 199 -1.62 -17.87 -13.60
N PRO A 200 -2.42 -18.72 -12.93
CA PRO A 200 -2.95 -19.95 -13.50
C PRO A 200 -4.01 -19.67 -14.57
N ALA A 201 -4.20 -20.64 -15.47
CA ALA A 201 -5.29 -20.60 -16.45
C ALA A 201 -6.66 -20.83 -15.77
N CYS A 202 -7.75 -20.55 -16.49
CA CYS A 202 -9.11 -20.70 -15.95
C CYS A 202 -9.45 -22.15 -15.59
N SER A 203 -8.99 -23.12 -16.39
CA SER A 203 -9.15 -24.55 -16.11
C SER A 203 -8.47 -24.96 -14.79
N GLU A 204 -7.28 -24.44 -14.51
CA GLU A 204 -6.54 -24.69 -13.26
C GLU A 204 -7.26 -24.05 -12.06
N ILE A 205 -7.70 -22.79 -12.18
CA ILE A 205 -8.48 -22.10 -11.14
C ILE A 205 -9.76 -22.88 -10.81
N THR A 206 -10.49 -23.31 -11.84
CA THR A 206 -11.71 -24.12 -11.69
C THR A 206 -11.41 -25.44 -10.98
N THR A 207 -10.35 -26.12 -11.38
CA THR A 207 -9.91 -27.38 -10.78
C THR A 207 -9.56 -27.20 -9.29
N ASN A 208 -8.81 -26.15 -8.95
CA ASN A 208 -8.46 -25.81 -7.56
C ASN A 208 -9.70 -25.49 -6.70
N ALA A 209 -10.72 -24.85 -7.30
CA ALA A 209 -11.97 -24.54 -6.62
C ALA A 209 -12.80 -25.78 -6.27
N LEU A 210 -12.73 -26.84 -7.09
CA LEU A 210 -13.56 -28.05 -6.96
C LEU A 210 -12.91 -29.17 -6.13
N ASN A 211 -11.59 -29.30 -6.23
CA ASN A 211 -10.86 -30.41 -5.58
C ASN A 211 -11.12 -30.46 -4.06
N HIS A 212 -11.52 -31.65 -3.57
CA HIS A 212 -11.80 -32.00 -2.17
C HIS A 212 -13.12 -31.51 -1.54
N ILE A 213 -14.18 -31.32 -2.32
CA ILE A 213 -15.54 -31.11 -1.78
C ILE A 213 -16.34 -32.42 -1.87
N SER A 214 -16.77 -32.96 -0.72
CA SER A 214 -17.66 -34.14 -0.66
C SER A 214 -18.96 -33.88 -1.42
N GLY A 215 -19.26 -34.70 -2.44
CA GLY A 215 -20.45 -34.54 -3.28
C GLY A 215 -20.29 -33.58 -4.47
N SER A 216 -19.10 -32.99 -4.68
CA SER A 216 -18.80 -32.32 -5.95
C SER A 216 -18.61 -33.35 -7.06
N SER A 217 -19.27 -33.15 -8.21
CA SER A 217 -18.95 -33.90 -9.41
C SER A 217 -17.58 -33.42 -9.90
N ASN A 218 -16.54 -34.25 -9.73
CA ASN A 218 -15.20 -34.03 -10.26
C ASN A 218 -15.19 -34.10 -11.80
N SER A 219 -15.88 -33.18 -12.47
CA SER A 219 -15.98 -33.20 -13.92
C SER A 219 -16.37 -31.82 -14.45
N PHE A 220 -15.57 -31.30 -15.37
CA PHE A 220 -16.06 -30.37 -16.37
C PHE A 220 -17.24 -31.01 -17.13
N PRO A 221 -18.27 -30.25 -17.52
CA PRO A 221 -18.43 -28.80 -17.37
C PRO A 221 -18.98 -28.38 -16.00
N ASN A 222 -18.47 -27.29 -15.43
CA ASN A 222 -19.03 -26.68 -14.22
C ASN A 222 -19.74 -25.38 -14.58
N ARG A 223 -20.97 -25.22 -14.09
CA ARG A 223 -21.81 -24.06 -14.42
C ARG A 223 -21.54 -22.88 -13.48
N ASP A 224 -21.39 -23.14 -12.17
CA ASP A 224 -21.25 -22.09 -11.16
C ASP A 224 -20.25 -22.46 -10.05
N LEU A 225 -19.65 -21.43 -9.40
CA LEU A 225 -18.88 -21.59 -8.17
C LEU A 225 -19.57 -20.83 -7.03
N SER A 226 -19.76 -21.50 -5.90
CA SER A 226 -20.18 -20.88 -4.64
C SER A 226 -19.09 -19.99 -4.04
N ASN A 227 -19.46 -19.05 -3.16
CA ASN A 227 -18.50 -18.23 -2.44
C ASN A 227 -17.39 -19.06 -1.76
N LYS A 228 -17.74 -20.21 -1.15
CA LYS A 228 -16.74 -21.11 -0.53
C LYS A 228 -15.71 -21.63 -1.52
N GLN A 229 -16.12 -21.92 -2.76
CA GLN A 229 -15.22 -22.37 -3.82
C GLN A 229 -14.34 -21.23 -4.34
N ILE A 230 -14.87 -20.00 -4.42
CA ILE A 230 -14.08 -18.80 -4.74
C ILE A 230 -12.97 -18.59 -3.71
N LEU A 231 -13.33 -18.60 -2.41
CA LEU A 231 -12.37 -18.43 -1.31
C LEU A 231 -11.29 -19.52 -1.34
N ARG A 232 -11.69 -20.78 -1.56
CA ARG A 232 -10.77 -21.91 -1.70
C ARG A 232 -9.78 -21.74 -2.86
N ALA A 233 -10.22 -21.26 -4.01
CA ALA A 233 -9.33 -20.99 -5.13
C ALA A 233 -8.29 -19.92 -4.77
N LEU A 234 -8.68 -18.89 -4.01
CA LEU A 234 -7.74 -17.88 -3.49
C LEU A 234 -6.74 -18.48 -2.47
N ASP A 235 -7.17 -19.43 -1.63
CA ASP A 235 -6.28 -20.13 -0.69
C ASP A 235 -5.18 -20.93 -1.41
N PHE A 236 -5.51 -21.61 -2.52
CA PHE A 236 -4.52 -22.30 -3.36
C PHE A 236 -3.46 -21.34 -3.92
N GLU A 237 -3.88 -20.12 -4.25
CA GLU A 237 -3.00 -19.04 -4.69
C GLU A 237 -2.24 -18.34 -3.54
N LYS A 238 -2.40 -18.82 -2.31
CA LYS A 238 -1.82 -18.27 -1.07
C LYS A 238 -2.20 -16.81 -0.84
N ILE A 239 -3.43 -16.45 -1.21
CA ILE A 239 -3.99 -15.11 -1.06
C ILE A 239 -4.87 -15.09 0.18
N LYS A 240 -4.65 -14.10 1.06
CA LYS A 240 -5.56 -13.90 2.17
C LYS A 240 -6.84 -13.28 1.62
N HIS A 241 -8.00 -13.70 2.10
CA HIS A 241 -9.27 -13.13 1.68
C HIS A 241 -10.07 -12.63 2.88
N HIS A 242 -10.74 -11.50 2.68
CA HIS A 242 -11.74 -10.97 3.60
C HIS A 242 -13.09 -10.96 2.89
N THR A 243 -14.17 -11.13 3.66
CA THR A 243 -15.54 -11.01 3.16
C THR A 243 -16.23 -9.88 3.90
N ALA A 244 -16.85 -8.97 3.17
CA ALA A 244 -17.70 -7.96 3.77
C ALA A 244 -19.15 -8.45 3.77
N ASP A 245 -19.83 -8.29 4.91
CA ASP A 245 -21.29 -8.35 4.94
C ASP A 245 -21.82 -7.05 4.35
N ILE A 246 -22.41 -7.14 3.16
CA ILE A 246 -22.87 -6.00 2.38
C ILE A 246 -24.39 -5.81 2.44
N SER A 247 -25.10 -6.65 3.19
CA SER A 247 -26.56 -6.61 3.25
C SER A 247 -27.08 -5.29 3.86
N ALA A 248 -26.28 -4.70 4.75
CA ALA A 248 -26.55 -3.41 5.38
C ALA A 248 -25.79 -2.22 4.74
N TYR A 249 -25.09 -2.40 3.62
CA TYR A 249 -24.29 -1.31 3.04
C TYR A 249 -25.18 -0.28 2.35
N SER A 250 -24.99 0.99 2.71
CA SER A 250 -25.41 2.10 1.84
C SER A 250 -24.53 2.17 0.60
N ALA A 251 -25.03 2.77 -0.49
CA ALA A 251 -24.24 2.99 -1.71
C ALA A 251 -22.91 3.71 -1.41
N ASP A 252 -22.94 4.72 -0.53
CA ASP A 252 -21.76 5.46 -0.09
C ASP A 252 -20.77 4.60 0.71
N THR A 253 -21.27 3.74 1.61
CA THR A 253 -20.42 2.81 2.38
C THR A 253 -19.72 1.82 1.46
N PHE A 254 -20.44 1.29 0.47
CA PHE A 254 -19.87 0.42 -0.55
C PHE A 254 -18.83 1.16 -1.40
N PHE A 255 -19.16 2.36 -1.91
CA PHE A 255 -18.25 3.16 -2.72
C PHE A 255 -16.97 3.51 -1.96
N THR A 256 -17.07 3.91 -0.69
CA THR A 256 -15.93 4.18 0.19
C THR A 256 -15.09 2.92 0.41
N THR A 257 -15.72 1.76 0.53
CA THR A 257 -15.03 0.46 0.63
C THR A 257 -14.26 0.16 -0.64
N VAL A 258 -14.88 0.29 -1.81
CA VAL A 258 -14.22 0.13 -3.12
C VAL A 258 -13.04 1.09 -3.22
N LYS A 259 -13.24 2.38 -2.96
CA LYS A 259 -12.18 3.40 -3.00
C LYS A 259 -11.00 3.02 -2.11
N THR A 260 -11.26 2.64 -0.85
CA THR A 260 -10.24 2.19 0.12
C THR A 260 -9.34 1.11 -0.48
N TYR A 261 -9.93 0.06 -1.05
CA TYR A 261 -9.16 -1.07 -1.59
C TYR A 261 -8.50 -0.77 -2.94
N ILE A 262 -9.15 -0.02 -3.84
CA ILE A 262 -8.53 0.40 -5.11
C ILE A 262 -7.35 1.35 -4.85
N ASP A 263 -7.46 2.27 -3.89
CA ASP A 263 -6.35 3.13 -3.46
C ASP A 263 -5.19 2.32 -2.86
N SER A 264 -5.54 1.23 -2.17
CA SER A 264 -4.62 0.21 -1.66
C SER A 264 -4.02 -0.71 -2.74
N LYS A 265 -4.35 -0.48 -4.02
CA LYS A 265 -3.95 -1.32 -5.17
C LYS A 265 -4.47 -2.78 -5.07
N ILE A 266 -5.62 -2.98 -4.42
CA ILE A 266 -6.28 -4.27 -4.20
C ILE A 266 -7.58 -4.34 -5.02
N PRO A 267 -7.73 -5.32 -5.94
CA PRO A 267 -8.98 -5.56 -6.64
C PRO A 267 -10.04 -6.16 -5.71
N LEU A 268 -11.31 -6.08 -6.10
CA LEU A 268 -12.40 -6.74 -5.36
C LEU A 268 -13.16 -7.68 -6.29
N ILE A 269 -13.61 -8.82 -5.77
CA ILE A 269 -14.52 -9.74 -6.48
C ILE A 269 -15.92 -9.49 -5.92
N LEU A 270 -16.84 -9.14 -6.81
CA LEU A 270 -18.22 -8.83 -6.47
C LEU A 270 -19.13 -9.93 -7.03
N GLY A 271 -19.83 -10.62 -6.14
CA GLY A 271 -20.96 -11.47 -6.50
C GLY A 271 -22.22 -10.63 -6.58
N VAL A 272 -23.00 -10.80 -7.65
CA VAL A 272 -24.23 -10.05 -7.92
C VAL A 272 -25.33 -10.95 -8.43
N ASP A 273 -26.57 -10.52 -8.25
CA ASP A 273 -27.73 -11.05 -8.95
C ASP A 273 -28.10 -10.07 -10.08
N VAL A 274 -28.23 -10.58 -11.30
CA VAL A 274 -28.51 -9.78 -12.50
C VAL A 274 -30.02 -9.69 -12.70
N TYR A 275 -30.53 -8.47 -12.84
CA TYR A 275 -31.93 -8.20 -13.15
C TYR A 275 -32.05 -7.49 -14.50
N CYS A 276 -32.98 -7.96 -15.33
CA CYS A 276 -33.34 -7.29 -16.57
C CYS A 276 -34.43 -6.24 -16.31
N LYS A 277 -34.29 -5.07 -16.91
CA LYS A 277 -35.28 -3.99 -16.84
C LYS A 277 -36.19 -4.04 -18.07
N SER A 278 -37.45 -4.45 -17.90
CA SER A 278 -38.49 -4.41 -18.95
C SER A 278 -39.71 -3.62 -18.46
N ASP A 279 -40.05 -2.53 -19.14
CA ASP A 279 -41.31 -1.76 -19.01
C ASP A 279 -41.97 -1.76 -17.61
N GLN A 280 -41.16 -1.44 -16.57
CA GLN A 280 -41.50 -1.26 -15.14
C GLN A 280 -41.36 -2.48 -14.19
N GLU A 281 -40.96 -3.64 -14.68
CA GLU A 281 -40.63 -4.82 -13.85
C GLU A 281 -39.14 -5.19 -13.93
N LEU A 282 -38.59 -5.62 -12.79
CA LEU A 282 -37.24 -6.17 -12.68
C LEU A 282 -37.34 -7.68 -12.55
N THR A 283 -36.88 -8.40 -13.57
CA THR A 283 -36.89 -9.86 -13.58
C THR A 283 -35.49 -10.39 -13.32
N ARG A 284 -35.35 -11.24 -12.29
CA ARG A 284 -34.07 -11.89 -11.98
C ARG A 284 -33.69 -12.84 -13.12
N LEU A 285 -32.50 -12.66 -13.67
CA LEU A 285 -31.94 -13.52 -14.71
C LEU A 285 -31.12 -14.64 -14.09
N ASP A 286 -30.00 -14.29 -13.46
CA ASP A 286 -29.05 -15.27 -12.89
C ASP A 286 -28.07 -14.60 -11.90
N GLY A 287 -27.35 -15.40 -11.15
CA GLY A 287 -26.19 -14.97 -10.38
C GLY A 287 -24.97 -14.73 -11.29
N HIS A 288 -24.13 -13.77 -10.92
CA HIS A 288 -22.91 -13.45 -11.66
C HIS A 288 -21.78 -13.02 -10.72
N ALA A 289 -20.54 -13.13 -11.19
CA ALA A 289 -19.37 -12.65 -10.47
C ALA A 289 -18.50 -11.80 -11.39
N ILE A 290 -18.13 -10.61 -10.91
CA ILE A 290 -17.31 -9.64 -11.64
C ILE A 290 -16.14 -9.15 -10.79
N THR A 291 -15.13 -8.58 -11.44
CA THR A 291 -13.99 -7.97 -10.73
C THR A 291 -14.10 -6.46 -10.77
N ILE A 292 -14.12 -5.81 -9.62
CA ILE A 292 -13.96 -4.37 -9.50
C ILE A 292 -12.48 -4.03 -9.62
N VAL A 293 -12.18 -3.20 -10.61
CA VAL A 293 -10.82 -2.76 -10.94
C VAL A 293 -10.65 -1.25 -10.82
N GLY A 294 -11.69 -0.48 -10.52
CA GLY A 294 -11.57 0.96 -10.37
C GLY A 294 -12.82 1.68 -9.89
N TYR A 295 -12.72 2.99 -9.75
CA TYR A 295 -13.81 3.89 -9.39
C TYR A 295 -13.73 5.24 -10.11
N LYS A 296 -14.86 5.94 -10.14
CA LYS A 296 -15.02 7.35 -10.48
C LYS A 296 -15.73 8.04 -9.31
N SER A 297 -15.01 8.92 -8.62
CA SER A 297 -15.47 9.82 -7.59
C SER A 297 -15.82 11.19 -8.17
N THR A 298 -16.84 11.83 -7.59
CA THR A 298 -17.37 13.13 -7.99
C THR A 298 -18.16 13.72 -6.81
N ASN A 299 -18.31 15.04 -6.80
CA ASN A 299 -19.10 15.76 -5.79
C ASN A 299 -20.61 15.53 -5.93
N GLU A 300 -21.05 15.07 -7.11
CA GLU A 300 -22.42 14.69 -7.44
C GLU A 300 -22.56 13.16 -7.27
N PRO A 301 -23.13 12.66 -6.15
CA PRO A 301 -23.19 11.22 -5.85
C PRO A 301 -23.83 10.39 -6.97
N GLU A 302 -24.82 10.93 -7.67
CA GLU A 302 -25.49 10.32 -8.83
C GLU A 302 -24.55 10.03 -10.01
N ASN A 303 -23.43 10.73 -10.08
CA ASN A 303 -22.45 10.60 -11.15
C ASN A 303 -21.24 9.73 -10.77
N GLN A 304 -21.23 9.18 -9.55
CA GLN A 304 -20.26 8.19 -9.09
C GLN A 304 -20.43 6.88 -9.87
N ALA A 305 -19.33 6.15 -10.03
CA ALA A 305 -19.35 4.87 -10.70
C ALA A 305 -18.19 3.98 -10.23
N ILE A 306 -18.32 2.69 -10.47
CA ILE A 306 -17.21 1.75 -10.41
C ILE A 306 -16.80 1.28 -11.82
N TYR A 307 -15.57 0.83 -11.96
CA TYR A 307 -15.07 0.18 -13.17
C TYR A 307 -14.89 -1.30 -12.89
N VAL A 308 -15.46 -2.15 -13.74
CA VAL A 308 -15.49 -3.61 -13.57
C VAL A 308 -15.00 -4.33 -14.82
N HIS A 309 -14.46 -5.53 -14.64
CA HIS A 309 -14.33 -6.51 -15.71
C HIS A 309 -15.54 -7.44 -15.62
N ASP A 310 -16.42 -7.38 -16.63
CA ASP A 310 -17.57 -8.28 -16.79
C ASP A 310 -17.38 -9.10 -18.06
N ASP A 311 -17.26 -10.41 -17.92
CA ASP A 311 -17.00 -11.34 -19.03
C ASP A 311 -18.13 -11.40 -20.09
N ARG A 312 -19.33 -10.91 -19.76
CA ARG A 312 -20.49 -10.78 -20.67
C ARG A 312 -20.45 -9.48 -21.50
N LEU A 313 -19.67 -8.49 -21.07
CA LEU A 313 -19.63 -7.16 -21.68
C LEU A 313 -18.22 -6.76 -22.14
N GLY A 314 -17.25 -6.62 -21.23
CA GLY A 314 -15.91 -6.21 -21.59
C GLY A 314 -15.03 -5.67 -20.45
N PRO A 315 -13.79 -5.26 -20.78
CA PRO A 315 -12.85 -4.67 -19.84
C PRO A 315 -13.27 -3.25 -19.44
N PHE A 316 -12.97 -2.87 -18.19
CA PHE A 316 -13.22 -1.53 -17.65
C PHE A 316 -14.66 -1.00 -17.88
N ALA A 317 -15.65 -1.89 -17.87
CA ALA A 317 -17.06 -1.52 -17.97
C ALA A 317 -17.44 -0.60 -16.82
N ARG A 318 -18.15 0.48 -17.11
CA ARG A 318 -18.58 1.45 -16.10
C ARG A 318 -19.93 1.00 -15.53
N ALA A 319 -20.05 0.96 -14.21
CA ALA A 319 -21.32 0.70 -13.53
C ALA A 319 -21.68 1.89 -12.64
N GLY A 320 -22.82 2.53 -12.91
CA GLY A 320 -23.35 3.66 -12.13
C GLY A 320 -24.29 3.19 -11.03
N PHE A 321 -24.45 3.98 -9.98
CA PHE A 321 -25.37 3.67 -8.88
C PHE A 321 -26.81 4.03 -9.26
N VAL A 322 -27.75 3.15 -8.96
CA VAL A 322 -29.18 3.36 -9.19
C VAL A 322 -29.99 2.93 -7.98
N GLU A 323 -31.06 3.66 -7.69
CA GLU A 323 -32.04 3.25 -6.69
C GLU A 323 -32.90 2.10 -7.20
N ILE A 324 -33.27 1.19 -6.29
CA ILE A 324 -34.09 0.02 -6.58
C ILE A 324 -35.23 -0.04 -5.58
N ASP A 325 -36.42 -0.34 -6.09
CA ASP A 325 -37.60 -0.61 -5.29
C ASP A 325 -37.50 -2.02 -4.67
N LYS A 326 -37.40 -2.09 -3.34
CA LYS A 326 -37.26 -3.35 -2.59
C LYS A 326 -38.48 -4.26 -2.72
N GLU A 327 -39.66 -3.72 -3.05
CA GLU A 327 -40.86 -4.54 -3.22
C GLU A 327 -40.80 -5.39 -4.50
N LYS A 328 -39.93 -5.01 -5.44
CA LYS A 328 -39.79 -5.64 -6.75
C LYS A 328 -38.57 -6.55 -6.87
N VAL A 329 -37.70 -6.57 -5.87
CA VAL A 329 -36.41 -7.27 -5.89
C VAL A 329 -36.19 -7.93 -4.54
N GLU A 330 -35.90 -9.23 -4.53
CA GLU A 330 -35.51 -9.97 -3.32
C GLU A 330 -34.12 -9.51 -2.83
N THR A 331 -34.05 -8.38 -2.13
CA THR A 331 -32.80 -7.81 -1.63
C THR A 331 -32.97 -7.01 -0.34
N GLU A 332 -31.91 -6.97 0.48
CA GLU A 332 -31.86 -6.14 1.68
C GLU A 332 -31.48 -4.68 1.38
N VAL A 333 -30.87 -4.40 0.22
CA VAL A 333 -30.39 -3.07 -0.18
C VAL A 333 -31.38 -2.35 -1.12
N SER A 334 -31.53 -1.03 -0.98
CA SER A 334 -32.41 -0.20 -1.84
C SER A 334 -31.71 0.38 -3.07
N TRP A 335 -30.60 -0.22 -3.49
CA TRP A 335 -29.76 0.30 -4.56
C TRP A 335 -29.04 -0.85 -5.28
N GLY A 336 -28.56 -0.57 -6.49
CA GLY A 336 -27.68 -1.48 -7.23
C GLY A 336 -26.87 -0.76 -8.28
N LEU A 337 -26.30 -1.53 -9.20
CA LEU A 337 -25.35 -1.04 -10.19
C LEU A 337 -25.89 -1.23 -11.61
N ALA A 338 -26.08 -0.13 -12.32
CA ALA A 338 -26.47 -0.12 -13.72
C ALA A 338 -25.23 -0.17 -14.63
N LEU A 339 -25.06 -1.25 -15.39
CA LEU A 339 -23.99 -1.33 -16.40
C LEU A 339 -24.26 -0.31 -17.51
N GLN A 340 -23.24 0.49 -17.82
CA GLN A 340 -23.34 1.57 -18.78
C GLN A 340 -22.62 1.19 -20.08
N GLU A 341 -23.33 1.31 -21.19
CA GLU A 341 -22.81 1.07 -22.52
C GLU A 341 -23.06 2.30 -23.41
N LYS A 342 -22.17 2.53 -24.36
CA LYS A 342 -22.39 3.49 -25.45
C LYS A 342 -22.94 2.79 -26.69
N ASP A 343 -23.65 3.53 -27.53
CA ASP A 343 -23.97 3.12 -28.90
C ASP A 343 -22.82 3.43 -29.88
N ASP A 344 -23.02 3.10 -31.17
CA ASP A 344 -22.01 3.30 -32.21
C ASP A 344 -21.75 4.81 -32.48
N ASP A 345 -22.65 5.69 -32.06
CA ASP A 345 -22.55 7.16 -32.14
C ASP A 345 -21.88 7.77 -30.90
N GLY A 346 -21.52 6.96 -29.90
CA GLY A 346 -20.87 7.39 -28.66
C GLY A 346 -21.83 7.94 -27.61
N LYS A 347 -23.15 7.82 -27.79
CA LYS A 347 -24.17 8.21 -26.82
C LYS A 347 -24.38 7.10 -25.79
N TRP A 348 -24.64 7.47 -24.54
CA TRP A 348 -24.99 6.51 -23.51
C TRP A 348 -26.36 5.89 -23.79
N LYS A 349 -26.43 4.56 -23.71
CA LYS A 349 -27.69 3.82 -23.76
C LYS A 349 -28.33 3.77 -22.38
N ASP A 350 -29.65 3.65 -22.36
CA ASP A 350 -30.36 3.35 -21.12
C ASP A 350 -29.91 1.99 -20.54
N PRO A 351 -29.74 1.88 -19.22
CA PRO A 351 -29.38 0.62 -18.59
C PRO A 351 -30.45 -0.44 -18.83
N HIS A 352 -30.03 -1.57 -19.39
CA HIS A 352 -30.88 -2.74 -19.65
C HIS A 352 -30.73 -3.80 -18.55
N GLU A 353 -29.60 -3.82 -17.85
CA GLU A 353 -29.32 -4.71 -16.72
C GLU A 353 -28.97 -3.90 -15.46
N ILE A 354 -29.47 -4.37 -14.32
CA ILE A 354 -29.13 -3.89 -12.99
C ILE A 354 -28.51 -5.04 -12.20
N LEU A 355 -27.34 -4.79 -11.62
CA LEU A 355 -26.63 -5.73 -10.77
C LEU A 355 -26.94 -5.42 -9.31
N VAL A 356 -27.59 -6.35 -8.63
CA VAL A 356 -27.90 -6.26 -7.19
C VAL A 356 -26.83 -7.03 -6.44
N LEU A 357 -26.22 -6.41 -5.43
CA LEU A 357 -25.05 -7.00 -4.78
C LEU A 357 -25.46 -8.17 -3.89
N ASN A 358 -24.66 -9.24 -3.93
CA ASN A 358 -24.85 -10.46 -3.15
C ASN A 358 -23.69 -10.70 -2.18
N SER A 359 -22.44 -10.56 -2.66
CA SER A 359 -21.26 -10.70 -1.80
C SER A 359 -20.09 -9.85 -2.28
N LEU A 360 -19.21 -9.48 -1.36
CA LEU A 360 -17.98 -8.76 -1.66
C LEU A 360 -16.77 -9.49 -1.04
N ILE A 361 -15.90 -10.00 -1.90
CA ILE A 361 -14.68 -10.72 -1.54
C ILE A 361 -13.48 -9.82 -1.85
N ILE A 362 -12.62 -9.65 -0.85
CA ILE A 362 -11.45 -8.78 -0.89
C ILE A 362 -10.19 -9.65 -0.80
N PRO A 363 -9.53 -9.95 -1.92
CA PRO A 363 -8.24 -10.61 -1.93
C PRO A 363 -7.12 -9.66 -1.51
N ALA A 364 -6.40 -9.99 -0.44
CA ALA A 364 -5.33 -9.19 0.13
C ALA A 364 -4.01 -9.99 0.17
N PRO A 365 -2.85 -9.30 0.28
CA PRO A 365 -1.58 -9.96 0.53
C PRO A 365 -1.65 -10.90 1.74
N HIS A 366 -0.98 -12.05 1.67
CA HIS A 366 -1.08 -13.14 2.66
C HIS A 366 -0.92 -12.71 4.14
N LYS A 367 -0.11 -11.68 4.40
CA LYS A 367 0.15 -11.18 5.77
C LYS A 367 -0.87 -10.16 6.27
N VAL A 368 -1.79 -9.67 5.44
CA VAL A 368 -2.82 -8.69 5.81
C VAL A 368 -3.98 -9.42 6.48
N ARG A 369 -3.89 -9.59 7.80
CA ARG A 369 -4.84 -10.37 8.60
C ARG A 369 -6.09 -9.60 8.97
N LEU A 370 -6.00 -8.27 9.05
CA LEU A 370 -7.09 -7.40 9.51
C LEU A 370 -7.65 -6.62 8.32
N PRO A 371 -8.98 -6.63 8.10
CA PRO A 371 -9.62 -5.85 7.04
C PRO A 371 -9.60 -4.36 7.36
N SER A 372 -9.81 -3.54 6.33
CA SER A 372 -9.80 -2.06 6.47
C SER A 372 -10.90 -1.53 7.38
N SER A 373 -11.93 -2.32 7.70
CA SER A 373 -13.05 -1.93 8.55
C SER A 373 -12.58 -1.53 9.95
N PHE A 374 -11.59 -2.19 10.53
CA PHE A 374 -11.07 -1.83 11.85
C PHE A 374 -10.49 -0.41 11.86
N ALA A 375 -9.61 -0.10 10.90
CA ALA A 375 -9.04 1.23 10.75
C ALA A 375 -10.11 2.28 10.44
N ARG A 376 -11.04 1.99 9.51
CA ARG A 376 -12.13 2.90 9.15
C ARG A 376 -13.07 3.20 10.31
N ASN A 377 -13.49 2.18 11.06
CA ASN A 377 -14.35 2.34 12.23
C ASN A 377 -13.65 3.19 13.30
N THR A 378 -12.36 2.96 13.53
CA THR A 378 -11.54 3.78 14.43
C THR A 378 -11.54 5.25 14.00
N CYS A 379 -11.32 5.52 12.71
CA CYS A 379 -11.32 6.87 12.20
C CYS A 379 -12.70 7.54 12.25
N SER A 380 -13.77 6.79 11.98
CA SER A 380 -15.15 7.25 12.15
C SER A 380 -15.43 7.63 13.60
N HIS A 381 -14.98 6.84 14.58
CA HIS A 381 -15.12 7.16 16.00
C HIS A 381 -14.36 8.45 16.36
N ILE A 382 -13.09 8.58 15.94
CA ILE A 382 -12.28 9.79 16.15
C ILE A 382 -13.01 11.03 15.60
N LYS A 383 -13.53 10.94 14.36
CA LYS A 383 -14.27 12.03 13.72
C LYS A 383 -15.57 12.35 14.46
N SER A 384 -16.35 11.34 14.84
CA SER A 384 -17.61 11.53 15.56
C SER A 384 -17.38 12.28 16.88
N ILE A 385 -16.38 11.87 17.67
CA ILE A 385 -16.05 12.51 18.94
C ILE A 385 -15.61 13.96 18.74
N TYR A 386 -14.82 14.21 17.68
CA TYR A 386 -14.44 15.57 17.31
C TYR A 386 -15.66 16.43 16.98
N ASP A 387 -16.58 15.93 16.13
CA ASP A 387 -17.80 16.65 15.76
C ASP A 387 -18.71 16.90 16.98
N ASP A 388 -18.86 15.91 17.87
CA ASP A 388 -19.69 15.99 19.08
C ASP A 388 -19.16 17.06 20.05
N ILE A 389 -17.84 17.12 20.25
CA ILE A 389 -17.22 18.15 21.09
C ILE A 389 -17.39 19.54 20.46
N LEU A 390 -17.23 19.67 19.13
CA LEU A 390 -17.50 20.94 18.46
C LEU A 390 -18.96 21.37 18.59
N ASN A 391 -19.91 20.43 18.49
CA ASN A 391 -21.34 20.75 18.69
C ASN A 391 -21.60 21.24 20.12
N ASN A 392 -21.02 20.60 21.14
CA ASN A 392 -21.14 21.05 22.53
C ASN A 392 -20.53 22.46 22.75
N ILE A 393 -19.42 22.78 22.09
CA ILE A 393 -18.83 24.13 22.14
C ILE A 393 -19.74 25.13 21.44
N ALA A 394 -20.34 24.78 20.29
CA ALA A 394 -21.30 25.64 19.60
C ALA A 394 -22.51 25.96 20.48
N ASP A 395 -23.03 24.97 21.20
CA ASP A 395 -24.18 25.14 22.09
C ASP A 395 -23.86 26.02 23.31
N THR A 396 -22.62 25.99 23.80
CA THR A 396 -22.21 26.73 25.01
C THR A 396 -21.61 28.11 24.74
N GLN A 397 -20.90 28.27 23.63
CA GLN A 397 -20.14 29.49 23.28
C GLN A 397 -20.63 30.16 21.99
N GLY A 398 -21.61 29.56 21.30
CA GLY A 398 -22.18 30.06 20.05
C GLY A 398 -21.47 29.56 18.80
N GLU A 399 -22.20 29.50 17.68
CA GLU A 399 -21.74 29.00 16.38
C GLU A 399 -20.48 29.69 15.83
N ALA A 400 -20.27 30.96 16.17
CA ALA A 400 -19.09 31.71 15.74
C ALA A 400 -17.78 31.11 16.26
N ALA A 401 -17.80 30.41 17.41
CA ALA A 401 -16.62 29.83 18.03
C ALA A 401 -16.08 28.60 17.28
N VAL A 402 -16.93 27.89 16.53
CA VAL A 402 -16.57 26.62 15.86
C VAL A 402 -16.61 26.68 14.34
N ARG A 403 -17.02 27.83 13.77
CA ARG A 403 -17.27 28.01 12.34
C ARG A 403 -16.11 27.53 11.46
N ASP A 404 -14.88 27.84 11.87
CA ASP A 404 -13.69 27.54 11.06
C ASP A 404 -13.20 26.08 11.23
N TYR A 405 -13.84 25.30 12.10
CA TYR A 405 -13.49 23.90 12.41
C TYR A 405 -14.58 22.90 11.99
N ARG A 406 -15.85 23.34 11.97
CA ARG A 406 -17.00 22.48 11.70
C ARG A 406 -16.96 21.88 10.29
N ASN A 407 -17.26 20.58 10.18
CA ASN A 407 -17.28 19.82 8.91
C ASN A 407 -15.96 19.80 8.12
N ASN A 408 -14.85 20.25 8.70
CA ASN A 408 -13.58 20.35 7.98
C ASN A 408 -12.73 19.09 8.10
N LEU A 409 -12.96 18.26 9.14
CA LEU A 409 -12.21 17.03 9.37
C LEU A 409 -12.75 15.88 8.51
N THR A 410 -11.91 15.38 7.61
CA THR A 410 -12.19 14.21 6.77
C THR A 410 -11.05 13.21 6.87
N PHE A 411 -11.27 11.97 6.44
CA PHE A 411 -10.21 10.97 6.41
C PHE A 411 -10.34 10.03 5.21
N ASP A 412 -9.20 9.49 4.76
CA ASP A 412 -9.14 8.34 3.87
C ASP A 412 -8.27 7.24 4.50
N VAL A 413 -8.57 5.99 4.14
CA VAL A 413 -7.80 4.82 4.60
C VAL A 413 -7.29 4.08 3.37
N SER A 414 -6.02 3.67 3.40
CA SER A 414 -5.42 2.82 2.38
C SER A 414 -4.37 1.89 2.98
N LEU A 415 -4.12 0.75 2.35
CA LEU A 415 -3.02 -0.15 2.71
C LEU A 415 -1.76 0.32 2.00
N SER A 416 -0.65 0.36 2.72
CA SER A 416 0.67 0.62 2.14
C SER A 416 1.73 -0.25 2.79
N GLU A 417 2.81 -0.53 2.05
CA GLU A 417 3.99 -1.14 2.63
C GLU A 417 4.81 -0.10 3.41
N ILE A 418 5.44 -0.51 4.52
CA ILE A 418 6.27 0.39 5.32
C ILE A 418 7.41 1.02 4.50
N SER A 419 7.92 0.31 3.48
CA SER A 419 8.91 0.86 2.54
C SER A 419 8.37 2.08 1.79
N ASP A 420 7.15 2.00 1.28
CA ASP A 420 6.52 3.05 0.49
C ASP A 420 6.21 4.25 1.37
N ILE A 421 5.73 4.00 2.59
CA ILE A 421 5.49 5.05 3.59
C ILE A 421 6.80 5.77 3.93
N ARG A 422 7.88 5.03 4.21
CA ARG A 422 9.20 5.63 4.50
C ARG A 422 9.72 6.46 3.34
N GLN A 423 9.58 5.99 2.10
CA GLN A 423 10.00 6.74 0.92
C GLN A 423 9.20 8.03 0.74
N GLN A 424 7.88 7.99 0.98
CA GLN A 424 7.05 9.19 0.96
C GLN A 424 7.51 10.19 2.02
N LEU A 425 7.62 9.75 3.28
CA LEU A 425 7.98 10.61 4.40
C LEU A 425 9.41 11.15 4.30
N PHE A 426 10.34 10.38 3.71
CA PHE A 426 11.74 10.80 3.55
C PHE A 426 11.87 12.16 2.83
N ASN A 427 11.01 12.42 1.85
CA ASN A 427 11.02 13.66 1.06
C ASN A 427 10.23 14.82 1.69
N GLU A 428 9.50 14.58 2.78
CA GLU A 428 8.71 15.63 3.43
C GLU A 428 9.58 16.61 4.24
N THR A 429 9.25 17.90 4.18
CA THR A 429 9.97 18.97 4.88
C THR A 429 9.03 19.74 5.78
N TYR A 430 9.50 20.15 6.96
CA TYR A 430 8.72 20.94 7.90
C TYR A 430 9.23 22.38 7.97
N THR A 431 8.29 23.31 8.13
CA THR A 431 8.56 24.74 8.28
C THR A 431 7.71 25.31 9.41
N GLY A 432 8.17 26.37 10.07
CA GLY A 432 7.44 27.03 11.15
C GLY A 432 7.94 26.64 12.55
N GLU A 433 7.19 27.03 13.57
CA GLU A 433 7.57 26.93 14.99
C GLU A 433 7.87 25.48 15.43
N HIS A 434 7.11 24.51 14.92
CA HIS A 434 7.24 23.11 15.32
C HIS A 434 8.17 22.26 14.44
N ALA A 435 8.86 22.87 13.47
CA ALA A 435 9.62 22.15 12.46
C ALA A 435 10.72 21.25 13.06
N GLU A 436 11.45 21.72 14.07
CA GLU A 436 12.52 20.92 14.70
C GLU A 436 11.97 19.68 15.43
N SER A 437 10.84 19.82 16.13
CA SER A 437 10.19 18.71 16.83
C SER A 437 9.70 17.66 15.84
N LEU A 438 8.99 18.08 14.79
CA LEU A 438 8.47 17.19 13.76
C LEU A 438 9.60 16.49 12.98
N GLN A 439 10.71 17.18 12.74
CA GLN A 439 11.89 16.58 12.12
C GLN A 439 12.50 15.47 12.99
N LYS A 440 12.54 15.65 14.32
CA LYS A 440 13.00 14.61 15.26
C LYS A 440 12.04 13.41 15.26
N GLU A 441 10.73 13.64 15.29
CA GLU A 441 9.72 12.57 15.20
C GLU A 441 9.82 11.79 13.88
N LYS A 442 10.02 12.49 12.76
CA LYS A 442 10.28 11.88 11.46
C LYS A 442 11.51 10.98 11.49
N VAL A 443 12.62 11.42 12.08
CA VAL A 443 13.82 10.58 12.22
C VAL A 443 13.53 9.34 13.06
N LYS A 444 12.89 9.51 14.23
CA LYS A 444 12.47 8.39 15.11
C LYS A 444 11.64 7.38 14.32
N PHE A 445 10.68 7.85 13.52
CA PHE A 445 9.87 7.00 12.65
C PHE A 445 10.72 6.28 11.58
N LEU A 446 11.54 6.99 10.82
CA LEU A 446 12.33 6.39 9.74
C LEU A 446 13.29 5.30 10.25
N THR A 447 13.81 5.46 11.46
CA THR A 447 14.70 4.49 12.12
C THR A 447 13.98 3.41 12.93
N GLY A 448 12.66 3.53 13.13
CA GLY A 448 11.86 2.59 13.91
C GLY A 448 11.70 1.23 13.24
N SER A 449 11.07 0.28 13.94
CA SER A 449 10.72 -1.05 13.38
C SER A 449 9.21 -1.18 13.30
N TYR A 450 8.70 -1.58 12.12
CA TYR A 450 7.25 -1.71 11.89
C TYR A 450 6.95 -2.95 11.06
N ALA A 451 5.73 -3.46 11.19
CA ALA A 451 5.23 -4.50 10.32
C ALA A 451 5.16 -4.00 8.87
N ARG A 452 5.32 -4.95 7.94
CA ARG A 452 5.41 -4.65 6.51
C ARG A 452 4.18 -3.93 5.97
N TYR A 453 2.97 -4.34 6.38
CA TYR A 453 1.72 -3.81 5.86
C TYR A 453 1.02 -2.95 6.91
N GLN A 454 0.68 -1.73 6.54
CA GLN A 454 0.04 -0.75 7.42
C GLN A 454 -1.25 -0.24 6.75
N TRP A 455 -2.36 -0.24 7.48
CA TRP A 455 -3.49 0.62 7.13
C TRP A 455 -3.12 2.04 7.53
N VAL A 456 -2.97 2.91 6.53
CA VAL A 456 -2.66 4.32 6.71
C VAL A 456 -3.97 5.10 6.65
N ALA A 457 -4.36 5.68 7.78
CA ALA A 457 -5.45 6.65 7.84
C ALA A 457 -4.89 8.05 7.73
N ASN A 458 -5.35 8.80 6.72
CA ASN A 458 -4.90 10.13 6.41
C ASN A 458 -5.99 11.14 6.79
N PHE A 459 -5.80 11.86 7.89
CA PHE A 459 -6.74 12.89 8.33
C PHE A 459 -6.43 14.22 7.66
N LYS A 460 -7.47 14.88 7.17
CA LYS A 460 -7.39 16.13 6.42
C LYS A 460 -8.32 17.18 7.01
N SER A 461 -7.84 18.41 7.02
CA SER A 461 -8.64 19.61 7.25
C SER A 461 -8.58 20.49 6.01
N ASN A 462 -9.73 20.88 5.46
CA ASN A 462 -9.80 21.67 4.21
C ASN A 462 -8.95 21.07 3.06
N SER A 463 -9.02 19.74 2.89
CA SER A 463 -8.24 18.94 1.94
C SER A 463 -6.72 18.88 2.17
N LYS A 464 -6.17 19.59 3.18
CA LYS A 464 -4.77 19.50 3.57
C LYS A 464 -4.60 18.41 4.63
N CYS A 465 -3.62 17.53 4.43
CA CYS A 465 -3.26 16.52 5.44
C CYS A 465 -2.78 17.20 6.73
N ILE A 466 -3.37 16.82 7.86
CA ILE A 466 -3.00 17.32 9.20
C ILE A 466 -2.20 16.28 9.99
N PHE A 467 -2.58 15.01 9.93
CA PHE A 467 -1.80 13.89 10.49
C PHE A 467 -2.21 12.57 9.84
N LYS A 468 -1.36 11.55 10.02
CA LYS A 468 -1.61 10.17 9.60
C LYS A 468 -1.54 9.23 10.80
N ILE A 469 -2.41 8.23 10.85
CA ILE A 469 -2.31 7.10 11.79
C ILE A 469 -1.96 5.85 11.00
N LEU A 470 -0.98 5.09 11.48
CA LEU A 470 -0.62 3.78 10.93
C LEU A 470 -1.15 2.69 11.84
N PHE A 471 -1.94 1.77 11.28
CA PHE A 471 -2.40 0.57 11.96
C PHE A 471 -1.76 -0.68 11.35
N ASP A 472 -1.17 -1.54 12.17
CA ASP A 472 -0.55 -2.80 11.75
C ASP A 472 -1.62 -3.75 11.19
N ALA A 473 -1.61 -3.94 9.87
CA ALA A 473 -2.58 -4.79 9.20
C ALA A 473 -2.30 -6.30 9.42
N THR A 474 -1.20 -6.64 10.08
CA THR A 474 -0.72 -8.00 10.33
C THR A 474 -0.95 -8.48 11.76
N ASP A 475 -1.39 -7.58 12.65
CA ASP A 475 -1.64 -7.85 14.06
C ASP A 475 -2.94 -8.69 14.25
N ILE A 476 -3.39 -8.81 15.49
CA ILE A 476 -4.66 -9.38 15.91
C ILE A 476 -5.64 -8.26 16.33
N PRO A 477 -6.97 -8.50 16.32
CA PRO A 477 -7.95 -7.47 16.70
C PRO A 477 -7.74 -6.86 18.09
N GLN A 478 -7.31 -7.67 19.07
CA GLN A 478 -7.04 -7.24 20.45
C GLN A 478 -5.58 -6.79 20.67
N GLY A 479 -4.81 -6.65 19.60
CA GLY A 479 -3.39 -6.31 19.64
C GLY A 479 -3.14 -4.82 19.87
N ASN A 480 -1.87 -4.42 19.81
CA ASN A 480 -1.51 -3.01 19.83
C ASN A 480 -1.35 -2.53 18.38
N ALA A 481 -2.49 -2.41 17.71
CA ALA A 481 -2.53 -2.18 16.27
C ALA A 481 -1.97 -0.81 15.86
N VAL A 482 -2.03 0.23 16.71
CA VAL A 482 -1.50 1.54 16.35
C VAL A 482 0.03 1.54 16.38
N SER A 483 0.62 1.57 15.18
CA SER A 483 2.06 1.52 14.96
C SER A 483 2.73 2.89 15.09
N ALA A 484 2.08 3.95 14.61
CA ALA A 484 2.62 5.30 14.64
C ALA A 484 1.54 6.35 14.39
N LEU A 485 1.80 7.57 14.87
CA LEU A 485 1.10 8.79 14.50
C LEU A 485 2.10 9.77 13.90
N PHE A 486 1.83 10.25 12.70
CA PHE A 486 2.70 11.16 11.97
C PHE A 486 2.02 12.51 11.78
N VAL A 487 2.60 13.57 12.35
CA VAL A 487 2.01 14.90 12.40
C VAL A 487 2.54 15.77 11.24
N HIS A 488 1.63 16.43 10.53
CA HIS A 488 1.95 17.45 9.52
C HIS A 488 1.60 18.86 9.97
N ASP A 489 0.52 19.00 10.75
CA ASP A 489 0.01 20.28 11.25
C ASP A 489 -0.26 20.13 12.75
N LYS A 490 0.66 20.62 13.59
CA LYS A 490 0.68 20.29 15.02
C LYS A 490 -0.53 20.86 15.76
N ASP A 491 -0.89 22.12 15.52
CA ASP A 491 -1.99 22.77 16.23
C ASP A 491 -3.33 22.09 15.96
N LEU A 492 -3.63 21.83 14.67
CA LEU A 492 -4.86 21.13 14.29
C LEU A 492 -4.87 19.68 14.75
N THR A 493 -3.70 19.02 14.75
CA THR A 493 -3.59 17.65 15.27
C THR A 493 -3.84 17.62 16.76
N ASP A 494 -3.19 18.49 17.53
CA ASP A 494 -3.33 18.56 18.98
C ASP A 494 -4.78 18.89 19.38
N LEU A 495 -5.50 19.73 18.61
CA LEU A 495 -6.94 19.95 18.78
C LEU A 495 -7.75 18.65 18.65
N VAL A 496 -7.52 17.89 17.57
CA VAL A 496 -8.23 16.62 17.34
C VAL A 496 -7.87 15.60 18.43
N LEU A 497 -6.60 15.50 18.83
CA LEU A 497 -6.14 14.54 19.83
C LEU A 497 -6.60 14.90 21.26
N GLU A 498 -6.68 16.18 21.62
CA GLU A 498 -7.17 16.59 22.95
C GLU A 498 -8.66 16.25 23.12
N CYS A 499 -9.46 16.34 22.05
CA CYS A 499 -10.84 15.85 22.04
C CYS A 499 -10.92 14.38 22.49
N GLN A 500 -10.01 13.53 21.99
CA GLN A 500 -9.98 12.09 22.35
C GLN A 500 -9.46 11.87 23.77
N LYS A 501 -8.44 12.64 24.20
CA LYS A 501 -7.90 12.59 25.57
C LYS A 501 -8.94 13.00 26.63
N GLN A 502 -9.88 13.89 26.30
CA GLN A 502 -10.97 14.24 27.21
C GLN A 502 -11.90 13.04 27.47
N VAL A 503 -12.16 12.21 26.46
CA VAL A 503 -12.94 10.98 26.61
C VAL A 503 -12.21 9.96 27.48
N LEU A 504 -10.89 9.79 27.27
CA LEU A 504 -10.07 8.91 28.10
C LEU A 504 -10.11 9.28 29.59
N LYS A 505 -10.14 10.59 29.92
CA LYS A 505 -10.26 11.07 31.31
C LYS A 505 -11.61 10.74 31.96
N GLN A 506 -12.65 10.50 31.16
CA GLN A 506 -14.02 10.25 31.65
C GLN A 506 -14.32 8.76 31.82
N ASP A 507 -13.74 7.88 31.00
CA ASP A 507 -13.94 6.43 31.09
C ASP A 507 -12.67 5.64 30.72
N ASN A 508 -11.98 5.12 31.74
CA ASN A 508 -10.76 4.32 31.57
C ASN A 508 -11.04 2.91 30.98
N ASN A 509 -12.29 2.42 31.00
CA ASN A 509 -12.61 1.07 30.53
C ASN A 509 -12.74 0.99 28.99
N LEU A 510 -12.77 2.14 28.30
CA LEU A 510 -12.82 2.20 26.83
C LEU A 510 -11.59 1.58 26.15
N THR A 511 -10.50 1.45 26.90
CA THR A 511 -9.23 0.90 26.43
C THR A 511 -9.29 -0.61 26.15
N ASP A 512 -10.32 -1.31 26.65
CA ASP A 512 -10.53 -2.76 26.46
C ASP A 512 -11.64 -3.09 25.44
N VAL A 513 -12.20 -2.06 24.78
CA VAL A 513 -13.31 -2.20 23.81
C VAL A 513 -12.77 -2.18 22.38
N ASP A 514 -12.36 -3.33 21.84
CA ASP A 514 -11.95 -3.44 20.44
C ASP A 514 -12.43 -4.76 19.81
N ILE A 515 -13.74 -4.86 19.57
CA ILE A 515 -14.32 -6.00 18.83
C ILE A 515 -14.21 -5.76 17.31
N ASN A 516 -14.47 -4.52 16.86
CA ASN A 516 -14.55 -4.15 15.44
C ASN A 516 -13.80 -2.84 15.08
N SER A 517 -12.92 -2.38 15.96
CA SER A 517 -12.09 -1.17 15.81
C SER A 517 -10.73 -1.35 16.49
N PHE A 518 -9.86 -0.36 16.37
CA PHE A 518 -8.60 -0.19 17.11
C PHE A 518 -8.67 1.09 17.98
N TYR A 519 -9.87 1.48 18.41
CA TYR A 519 -10.06 2.74 19.11
C TYR A 519 -9.51 2.65 20.53
N GLY A 520 -9.68 1.51 21.21
CA GLY A 520 -9.04 1.26 22.51
C GLY A 520 -7.51 1.27 22.40
N SER A 521 -6.94 0.58 21.41
CA SER A 521 -5.49 0.63 21.11
C SER A 521 -5.01 2.05 20.80
N PHE A 522 -5.80 2.84 20.05
CA PHE A 522 -5.50 4.24 19.77
C PHE A 522 -5.49 5.10 21.04
N LEU A 523 -6.46 4.93 21.93
CA LEU A 523 -6.48 5.64 23.21
C LEU A 523 -5.26 5.28 24.08
N LYS A 524 -4.89 3.99 24.16
CA LYS A 524 -3.65 3.53 24.82
C LYS A 524 -2.40 4.17 24.21
N TYR A 525 -2.36 4.33 22.89
CA TYR A 525 -1.25 5.00 22.20
C TYR A 525 -1.15 6.50 22.54
N LEU A 526 -2.27 7.16 22.89
CA LEU A 526 -2.29 8.57 23.30
C LEU A 526 -1.89 8.79 24.76
N GLU A 527 -1.84 7.74 25.58
CA GLU A 527 -1.34 7.83 26.93
C GLU A 527 0.14 8.25 26.93
N PRO A 528 0.58 9.09 27.87
CA PRO A 528 2.00 9.45 27.97
C PRO A 528 2.84 8.18 28.14
N GLU A 529 3.91 8.04 27.35
CA GLU A 529 4.88 6.96 27.58
C GLU A 529 5.34 7.04 29.05
N PRO A 530 5.32 5.93 29.79
CA PRO A 530 5.79 5.93 31.16
C PRO A 530 7.28 6.32 31.19
N ASP A 531 7.66 7.20 32.13
CA ASP A 531 9.05 7.58 32.33
C ASP A 531 9.90 6.32 32.53
N SER A 532 10.81 6.07 31.60
CA SER A 532 11.73 4.93 31.64
C SER A 532 13.14 5.38 31.98
N LEU A 533 13.95 4.47 32.53
CA LEU A 533 15.38 4.75 32.75
C LEU A 533 16.07 5.17 31.45
N ALA A 534 15.74 4.54 30.32
CA ALA A 534 16.30 4.89 29.02
C ALA A 534 15.98 6.33 28.62
N SER A 535 14.71 6.73 28.71
CA SER A 535 14.25 8.11 28.41
C SER A 535 14.92 9.14 29.32
N TYR A 536 15.00 8.86 30.63
CA TYR A 536 15.74 9.68 31.58
C TYR A 536 17.21 9.84 31.16
N LEU A 537 17.89 8.74 30.84
CA LEU A 537 19.31 8.77 30.48
C LEU A 537 19.55 9.47 29.13
N ASP A 538 18.67 9.32 28.15
CA ASP A 538 18.75 10.02 26.86
C ASP A 538 18.62 11.54 27.08
N ARG A 539 17.64 11.97 27.90
CA ARG A 539 17.44 13.38 28.26
C ARG A 539 18.60 13.96 29.09
N THR A 540 19.13 13.18 30.04
CA THR A 540 20.12 13.68 31.00
C THR A 540 21.55 13.59 30.48
N PHE A 541 21.93 12.52 29.78
CA PHE A 541 23.31 12.28 29.35
C PHE A 541 23.48 12.18 27.82
N GLY A 542 22.40 12.38 27.06
CA GLY A 542 22.38 12.27 25.61
C GLY A 542 22.08 10.85 25.14
N GLU A 543 21.40 10.72 24.01
CA GLU A 543 21.10 9.46 23.32
C GLU A 543 22.36 8.62 23.06
N LEU A 544 22.22 7.31 22.89
CA LEU A 544 23.37 6.45 22.60
C LEU A 544 24.06 6.80 21.28
N ARG A 545 25.40 6.79 21.32
CA ARG A 545 26.28 6.88 20.16
C ARG A 545 27.19 5.66 20.12
N ALA A 546 27.31 5.03 18.96
CA ALA A 546 28.38 4.07 18.73
C ALA A 546 29.71 4.83 18.52
N PRO A 547 30.87 4.25 18.85
CA PRO A 547 32.15 4.86 18.52
C PRO A 547 32.24 5.23 17.05
N LYS A 548 32.52 6.51 16.76
CA LYS A 548 32.66 6.99 15.36
C LYS A 548 33.71 6.22 14.54
N TYR A 549 34.80 5.78 15.20
CA TYR A 549 35.85 4.96 14.59
C TYR A 549 36.67 4.23 15.66
N ILE A 550 37.38 3.17 15.25
CA ILE A 550 38.34 2.42 16.07
C ILE A 550 39.73 2.60 15.47
N LYS A 551 40.76 2.79 16.30
CA LYS A 551 42.17 2.82 15.88
C LYS A 551 42.72 1.39 15.77
N ASN A 552 43.69 1.16 14.89
CA ASN A 552 44.39 -0.14 14.80
C ASN A 552 45.02 -0.56 16.13
N THR A 553 45.46 0.39 16.96
CA THR A 553 46.01 0.14 18.30
C THR A 553 44.98 -0.36 19.31
N GLU A 554 43.69 -0.22 19.02
CA GLU A 554 42.57 -0.64 19.87
C GLU A 554 42.06 -2.05 19.49
N MET A 555 42.65 -2.69 18.47
CA MET A 555 42.20 -4.00 17.96
C MET A 555 43.32 -5.03 17.97
N ASN A 556 42.95 -6.31 18.11
CA ASN A 556 43.83 -7.45 17.88
C ASN A 556 43.02 -8.60 17.28
N ALA A 557 43.47 -9.13 16.15
CA ALA A 557 42.83 -10.26 15.45
C ALA A 557 41.31 -10.09 15.19
N GLY A 558 40.82 -8.85 15.06
CA GLY A 558 39.39 -8.55 14.87
C GLY A 558 38.62 -8.21 16.16
N ASP A 559 39.21 -8.48 17.33
CA ASP A 559 38.60 -8.17 18.63
C ASP A 559 39.06 -6.81 19.17
N ILE A 560 38.18 -6.15 19.92
CA ILE A 560 38.53 -4.91 20.62
C ILE A 560 39.34 -5.21 21.88
N LEU A 561 40.47 -4.52 22.03
CA LEU A 561 41.38 -4.65 23.16
C LEU A 561 40.85 -3.87 24.37
N ASN A 562 39.92 -4.47 25.10
CA ASN A 562 39.34 -3.88 26.31
C ASN A 562 40.42 -3.35 27.28
N SER A 563 40.21 -2.14 27.80
CA SER A 563 41.03 -1.57 28.86
C SER A 563 40.54 -2.06 30.22
N LYS A 564 41.39 -1.92 31.25
CA LYS A 564 40.90 -1.97 32.63
C LYS A 564 40.04 -0.73 32.89
N VAL A 565 38.83 -0.93 33.41
CA VAL A 565 37.84 0.13 33.61
C VAL A 565 37.28 0.05 35.01
N ASP A 566 37.30 1.18 35.71
CA ASP A 566 36.62 1.35 36.97
C ASP A 566 35.16 1.73 36.70
N LYS A 567 34.22 1.01 37.33
CA LYS A 567 32.78 1.15 37.11
C LYS A 567 32.10 1.68 38.37
N TYR A 568 31.42 2.81 38.25
CA TYR A 568 30.74 3.46 39.36
C TYR A 568 29.23 3.42 39.18
N TYR A 569 28.60 2.52 39.93
CA TYR A 569 27.14 2.33 39.98
C TYR A 569 26.47 3.26 41.01
N ALA A 570 27.19 3.64 42.06
CA ALA A 570 26.72 4.44 43.17
C ALA A 570 27.87 5.25 43.80
N SER A 571 27.57 6.02 44.84
CA SER A 571 28.56 6.82 45.57
C SER A 571 29.64 5.99 46.22
N THR A 572 30.85 6.55 46.28
CA THR A 572 32.01 5.99 46.98
C THR A 572 32.51 6.96 48.06
N GLU A 573 33.12 6.41 49.11
CA GLU A 573 33.76 7.19 50.18
C GLU A 573 35.15 7.69 49.79
N LYS A 574 35.75 7.11 48.74
CA LYS A 574 37.09 7.50 48.28
C LYS A 574 37.04 8.75 47.41
N THR A 575 37.97 9.66 47.65
CA THR A 575 38.19 10.85 46.82
C THR A 575 38.82 10.47 45.48
N LEU A 576 38.68 11.34 44.47
CA LEU A 576 39.39 11.20 43.19
C LEU A 576 40.91 11.17 43.38
N GLU A 577 41.42 11.92 44.35
CA GLU A 577 42.85 11.97 44.72
C GLU A 577 43.38 10.64 45.25
N GLU A 578 42.58 9.91 46.03
CA GLU A 578 42.96 8.60 46.59
C GLU A 578 42.88 7.48 45.55
N LEU A 579 41.94 7.57 44.61
CA LEU A 579 41.73 6.57 43.58
C LEU A 579 42.73 6.70 42.42
N TYR A 580 43.07 7.93 42.06
CA TYR A 580 43.84 8.25 40.86
C TYR A 580 45.09 9.06 41.20
N THR A 581 45.93 8.49 42.07
CA THR A 581 47.18 9.10 42.56
C THR A 581 48.18 9.42 41.45
N ASP A 582 48.11 8.67 40.35
CA ASP A 582 49.07 8.74 39.25
C ASP A 582 48.80 9.92 38.28
N ILE A 583 47.68 10.63 38.45
CA ILE A 583 47.34 11.77 37.59
C ILE A 583 48.06 13.02 38.06
N VAL A 584 48.99 13.48 37.22
CA VAL A 584 49.84 14.65 37.42
C VAL A 584 49.04 15.94 37.23
N LYS A 585 49.22 16.89 38.14
CA LYS A 585 48.56 18.20 38.11
C LYS A 585 49.12 19.07 36.97
N ASP A 586 48.23 19.75 36.27
CA ASP A 586 48.52 20.71 35.17
C ASP A 586 49.29 20.12 33.97
N ASP A 587 49.45 18.79 33.90
CA ASP A 587 50.05 18.11 32.75
C ASP A 587 48.96 17.76 31.72
N GLN A 588 49.08 18.35 30.53
CA GLN A 588 48.10 18.14 29.47
C GLN A 588 48.07 16.71 28.92
N SER A 589 49.16 15.94 29.11
CA SER A 589 49.27 14.55 28.68
C SER A 589 48.80 13.55 29.75
N SER A 590 48.56 14.02 30.98
CA SER A 590 48.12 13.20 32.10
C SER A 590 46.62 13.35 32.34
N TYR A 591 45.83 12.42 31.83
CA TYR A 591 44.38 12.41 31.97
C TYR A 591 43.82 10.98 32.01
N LEU A 592 42.57 10.87 32.49
CA LEU A 592 41.75 9.68 32.38
C LEU A 592 40.67 9.89 31.34
N LEU A 593 40.24 8.80 30.70
CA LEU A 593 39.06 8.78 29.87
C LEU A 593 37.85 8.44 30.73
N TRP A 594 36.73 9.11 30.49
CA TRP A 594 35.46 8.75 31.10
C TRP A 594 34.33 8.70 30.07
N THR A 595 33.30 7.91 30.38
CA THR A 595 32.06 7.86 29.60
C THR A 595 30.88 7.40 30.47
N ILE A 596 29.67 7.86 30.14
CA ILE A 596 28.44 7.27 30.68
C ILE A 596 28.01 6.13 29.77
N SER A 597 27.93 4.92 30.31
CA SER A 597 27.50 3.72 29.57
C SER A 597 26.01 3.75 29.20
N SER A 598 25.58 2.78 28.39
CA SER A 598 24.17 2.56 28.03
C SER A 598 23.24 2.40 29.23
N GLU A 599 23.75 1.80 30.31
CA GLU A 599 23.04 1.55 31.57
C GLU A 599 23.12 2.75 32.54
N GLY A 600 23.75 3.85 32.13
CA GLY A 600 23.92 5.02 32.98
C GLY A 600 25.05 4.89 34.01
N VAL A 601 25.90 3.86 33.92
CA VAL A 601 27.08 3.69 34.80
C VAL A 601 28.20 4.62 34.35
N LEU A 602 28.87 5.29 35.29
CA LEU A 602 30.08 6.06 35.00
C LEU A 602 31.27 5.11 34.88
N LEU A 603 31.91 5.12 33.72
CA LEU A 603 33.12 4.34 33.42
C LEU A 603 34.32 5.28 33.38
N ILE A 604 35.41 4.92 34.07
CA ILE A 604 36.67 5.67 34.06
C ILE A 604 37.83 4.70 33.77
N GLY A 605 38.77 5.11 32.92
CA GLY A 605 39.94 4.30 32.58
C GLY A 605 41.11 5.12 32.05
N LYS A 606 42.30 4.52 31.99
CA LYS A 606 43.51 5.15 31.44
C LYS A 606 43.58 4.99 29.92
N GLU A 607 44.11 6.00 29.23
CA GLU A 607 44.55 5.85 27.84
C GLU A 607 45.99 5.30 27.83
N GLU A 608 46.14 3.99 27.58
CA GLU A 608 47.44 3.32 27.51
C GLU A 608 47.67 2.74 26.13
N ASN A 609 48.87 2.91 25.56
CA ASN A 609 49.25 2.37 24.25
C ASN A 609 48.27 2.73 23.11
N GLY A 610 47.68 3.93 23.17
CA GLY A 610 46.72 4.41 22.17
C GLY A 610 45.34 3.76 22.26
N LYS A 611 44.98 3.15 23.40
CA LYS A 611 43.64 2.63 23.69
C LYS A 611 42.70 3.74 24.17
N GLY A 612 41.84 4.24 23.27
CA GLY A 612 40.89 5.32 23.54
C GLY A 612 39.54 4.87 24.10
N HIS A 613 38.54 5.77 24.09
CA HIS A 613 37.19 5.49 24.63
C HIS A 613 36.52 4.18 24.17
N PRO A 614 36.69 3.66 22.92
CA PRO A 614 36.04 2.41 22.51
C PRO A 614 36.46 1.20 23.34
N THR A 615 37.67 1.21 23.91
CA THR A 615 38.18 0.11 24.74
C THR A 615 37.63 0.14 26.18
N LEU A 616 37.04 1.26 26.61
CA LEU A 616 36.35 1.35 27.91
C LEU A 616 34.99 0.64 27.88
N THR A 617 34.33 0.67 26.74
CA THR A 617 32.97 0.13 26.56
C THR A 617 32.96 -1.24 25.88
N GLY A 618 34.09 -1.65 25.28
CA GLY A 618 34.16 -2.82 24.41
C GLY A 618 33.31 -2.64 23.16
N PHE A 619 33.43 -1.47 22.53
CA PHE A 619 32.67 -1.05 21.34
C PHE A 619 31.15 -0.91 21.55
N LYS A 620 30.64 -1.07 22.78
CA LYS A 620 29.24 -0.82 23.07
C LYS A 620 28.90 0.67 22.90
N PRO A 621 27.67 0.99 22.46
CA PRO A 621 27.20 2.37 22.45
C PRO A 621 27.28 2.99 23.85
N SER A 622 27.67 4.25 23.90
CA SER A 622 27.80 5.05 25.11
C SER A 622 27.17 6.41 24.90
N ARG A 623 27.01 7.15 25.99
CA ARG A 623 26.47 8.51 26.00
C ARG A 623 27.63 9.50 26.05
N ILE A 624 27.40 10.72 26.53
CA ILE A 624 28.47 11.71 26.66
C ILE A 624 29.72 11.15 27.36
N ALA A 625 30.87 11.51 26.79
CA ALA A 625 32.20 11.07 27.20
C ALA A 625 33.22 12.22 27.13
N GLY A 626 34.37 12.03 27.76
CA GLY A 626 35.47 12.98 27.64
C GLY A 626 36.66 12.61 28.49
N GLU A 627 37.36 13.62 28.97
CA GLU A 627 38.57 13.46 29.77
C GLU A 627 38.33 13.97 31.20
N LEU A 628 38.97 13.31 32.16
CA LEU A 628 39.06 13.70 33.56
C LEU A 628 40.50 14.10 33.83
N ARG A 629 40.71 15.33 34.26
CA ARG A 629 42.02 15.98 34.42
C ARG A 629 42.15 16.61 35.80
N ARG A 630 43.40 16.88 36.20
CA ARG A 630 43.72 17.50 37.49
C ARG A 630 44.48 18.80 37.30
N SER A 631 44.06 19.83 38.01
CA SER A 631 44.63 21.18 38.04
C SER A 631 45.07 21.58 39.45
N GLN A 632 45.70 22.75 39.60
CA GLN A 632 45.98 23.33 40.93
C GLN A 632 44.73 23.54 41.78
N SER A 633 43.61 23.92 41.15
CA SER A 633 42.33 24.20 41.80
C SER A 633 41.47 22.97 42.09
N GLY A 634 41.88 21.78 41.62
CA GLY A 634 41.12 20.53 41.78
C GLY A 634 40.99 19.74 40.47
N TRP A 635 40.02 18.84 40.40
CA TRP A 635 39.70 18.05 39.22
C TRP A 635 38.76 18.79 38.29
N PHE A 636 38.80 18.44 37.01
CA PHE A 636 37.80 18.89 36.06
C PHE A 636 37.52 17.83 34.99
N ILE A 637 36.30 17.83 34.48
CA ILE A 637 35.89 17.03 33.34
C ILE A 637 35.63 17.92 32.12
N ASN A 638 35.88 17.40 30.94
CA ASN A 638 35.48 18.03 29.67
C ASN A 638 34.70 17.02 28.82
N SER A 639 34.16 17.47 27.69
CA SER A 639 33.48 16.62 26.69
C SER A 639 34.37 16.23 25.51
N LYS A 640 35.71 16.26 25.68
CA LYS A 640 36.68 15.97 24.60
C LYS A 640 36.72 14.48 24.27
N SER A 641 35.74 14.02 23.51
CA SER A 641 35.72 12.69 22.91
C SER A 641 35.33 12.76 21.45
N GLY A 642 36.31 12.57 20.56
CA GLY A 642 36.08 12.40 19.12
C GLY A 642 35.35 11.11 18.73
N ARG A 643 34.85 10.34 19.72
CA ARG A 643 34.16 9.06 19.53
C ARG A 643 32.69 9.12 19.85
N TYR A 644 32.33 9.87 20.89
CA TYR A 644 30.99 9.85 21.47
C TYR A 644 30.37 11.23 21.67
N SER A 645 31.15 12.32 21.70
CA SER A 645 30.66 13.62 22.17
C SER A 645 30.64 14.73 21.11
N THR A 646 31.20 14.49 19.92
CA THR A 646 31.37 15.54 18.91
C THR A 646 30.10 15.93 18.14
N ASP A 647 29.05 15.11 18.21
CA ASP A 647 27.84 15.22 17.39
C ASP A 647 26.57 15.53 18.20
N TYR A 648 26.67 15.82 19.50
CA TYR A 648 25.56 16.37 20.27
C TYR A 648 25.43 17.89 20.06
N SER A 649 24.21 18.36 19.81
CA SER A 649 23.92 19.80 19.70
C SER A 649 23.92 20.53 21.05
N ASN A 650 23.68 19.82 22.16
CA ASN A 650 23.58 20.35 23.52
C ASN A 650 24.69 19.83 24.46
N THR A 651 25.91 19.63 23.94
CA THR A 651 27.02 18.99 24.66
C THR A 651 27.32 19.61 26.04
N ASP A 652 27.24 20.93 26.20
CA ASP A 652 27.53 21.61 27.48
C ASP A 652 26.47 21.31 28.57
N GLU A 653 25.19 21.19 28.18
CA GLU A 653 24.12 20.79 29.10
C GLU A 653 24.35 19.35 29.59
N LEU A 654 24.65 18.44 28.65
CA LEU A 654 24.96 17.05 28.96
C LEU A 654 26.21 16.92 29.85
N LEU A 655 27.23 17.77 29.63
CA LEU A 655 28.44 17.81 30.45
C LEU A 655 28.14 18.31 31.87
N THR A 656 27.24 19.28 32.01
CA THR A 656 26.78 19.77 33.32
C THR A 656 26.09 18.65 34.09
N ASN A 657 25.23 17.88 33.44
CA ASN A 657 24.56 16.73 34.05
C ASN A 657 25.57 15.63 34.43
N ALA A 658 26.57 15.38 33.57
CA ALA A 658 27.66 14.46 33.89
C ALA A 658 28.46 14.93 35.11
N LEU A 659 28.74 16.23 35.25
CA LEU A 659 29.42 16.79 36.42
C LEU A 659 28.67 16.53 37.72
N GLU A 660 27.35 16.73 37.73
CA GLU A 660 26.54 16.40 38.91
C GLU A 660 26.60 14.91 39.25
N LYS A 661 26.58 14.03 38.24
CA LYS A 661 26.80 12.60 38.46
C LYS A 661 28.17 12.30 39.07
N PHE A 662 29.24 12.97 38.63
CA PHE A 662 30.55 12.85 39.26
C PHE A 662 30.52 13.33 40.72
N LYS A 663 29.86 14.44 41.03
CA LYS A 663 29.72 14.95 42.40
C LYS A 663 28.92 14.01 43.30
N ASP A 664 27.90 13.35 42.76
CA ASP A 664 27.10 12.36 43.47
C ASP A 664 27.89 11.08 43.76
N ILE A 665 28.72 10.66 42.81
CA ILE A 665 29.57 9.49 42.94
C ILE A 665 30.74 9.77 43.90
N PHE A 666 31.45 10.87 43.72
CA PHE A 666 32.63 11.27 44.50
C PHE A 666 32.28 12.41 45.46
N ARG A 667 31.45 12.11 46.46
CA ARG A 667 30.85 13.10 47.37
C ARG A 667 31.87 13.99 48.08
N GLU A 668 32.99 13.40 48.51
CA GLU A 668 34.07 14.12 49.19
C GLU A 668 34.88 15.03 48.24
N SER A 669 34.90 14.73 46.94
CA SER A 669 35.52 15.57 45.90
C SER A 669 34.55 16.57 45.26
N ARG A 670 33.30 16.69 45.72
CA ARG A 670 32.26 17.50 45.05
C ARG A 670 32.59 18.99 44.90
N LYS A 671 33.36 19.54 45.84
CA LYS A 671 33.76 20.97 45.86
C LYS A 671 35.00 21.23 45.00
N THR A 672 35.73 20.18 44.67
CA THR A 672 37.00 20.24 43.96
C THR A 672 36.89 19.74 42.53
N ILE A 673 35.70 19.33 42.07
CA ILE A 673 35.46 18.95 40.67
C ILE A 673 34.59 19.98 39.94
N THR A 674 35.06 20.40 38.76
CA THR A 674 34.37 21.35 37.87
C THR A 674 34.23 20.80 36.44
N ALA A 675 33.48 21.51 35.58
CA ALA A 675 33.42 21.23 34.14
C ALA A 675 34.19 22.30 33.37
N ASP A 676 34.98 21.87 32.39
CA ASP A 676 35.64 22.72 31.40
C ASP A 676 34.81 22.72 30.10
N PHE A 677 33.97 23.75 29.96
CA PHE A 677 33.07 23.90 28.82
C PHE A 677 33.85 24.31 27.57
N TYR A 678 33.48 23.73 26.44
CA TYR A 678 34.11 24.06 25.17
C TYR A 678 33.70 25.49 24.75
N LYS A 679 34.64 26.43 24.85
CA LYS A 679 34.45 27.78 24.28
C LYS A 679 34.98 27.76 22.84
N PRO A 680 34.12 27.87 21.80
CA PRO A 680 34.63 28.14 20.47
C PRO A 680 35.37 29.47 20.51
N GLU A 681 36.64 29.49 20.07
CA GLU A 681 37.35 30.74 19.82
C GLU A 681 36.50 31.56 18.83
N LYS A 682 36.21 32.82 19.22
CA LYS A 682 35.36 33.75 18.46
C LYS A 682 36.00 34.16 17.14
#